data_AF-A0A949L0N9-F1
#
_entry.id   AF-A0A949L0N9-F1
#
_cell.length_a   1.000
_cell.length_b   1.000
_cell.length_c   1.000
_cell.angle_alpha   90.00
_cell.angle_beta   90.00
_cell.angle_gamma   90.00
#
_symmetry.space_group_name_H-M   'P 1'
#
loop_
_entity.id
_entity.type
_entity.pdbx_description
1 polymer ?
#
loop_
_entity_poly.entity_id
_entity_poly.type
_entity_poly.pdbx_seq_one_letter_code
_entity_poly.pdbx_strand_id
1 'polypeptide(L)'
;QPDMDSIRLWDKYLNMILNPDHKVIDQHKIWIGYSLKTVVGTLINKSNKKYYNNYIDTFLKHISPEETNRDKIFIILDALWRLPYPDMSKHQIEKIIDYVSNFFEADLETTVIALDTTERITFLLGCDTPYFEKIINFLSDLKNDEELAVYYLKYKISQYLKLESTITEFYKNKLHDYSDDLSEIFLMNLKSAVPWIVKSTNVKYVEEFIHDISPISRLHTATHLCNLVKVSAVEYVRNQAGRALLSLAPLLSIDQRNDVAIELLRGLDIEGYEFSKYIPRYLGELMLYLHPKELDESIDDYEIYAKDRSSRTIPLMLNTVAFIIEHYNSYPQRFPESKKVYDARLEKMIGILMAGLSNYDESIRQEAFYFIGKNIFNSEVLSLEEKHYIFKKINKKLLTLLSEKDLTDVFFISNSASLNHIYRFISDYTFFNGEMKYVDKTKAAFFPGTFDPFSVGHKQIVKEIKSLGFEVYLALDEFSWSKKTQPRLYRRQIANLSIADELNVYLFPDDIPINIANNNDIAALKSLFANKDIYLVVGSDVIINASAYNKRVTKSSIHSLNHIIFKRSSSISSEKEEAKTEEISNKIKGDVIQLKLPIHMEDISSSLIREHIDENRDISKLVDPMAQKFIYEYNLYLREPQYKTLIQTKSLEIDIISNLTSQIRDEIGHHIFVHTDLYKNAGEDINEKNIKFLIIRDASTKGKILGFSAFHFIKLTELYREFKNTQVTEHIREVASGKILIIDGIYINQENTHSDLEQIIITETLAHGLEEDLTYAVYHNILTNVDSKQIYEILDLQGFIKLPVDNQGHDVYGVDMRKTVSLMLNVKSFLKEPFNENDRIMSVANDTRKRLQKSLTTLYPGSLVLTFNNAMLHHKLTKKICEANGVSNVPYDKKELGELMCVPFGNFLQGKIVPNTVTKSLHTEKMFYPDLSGFKIGEYPNYPTLIDQIKTIKSFDRSVILVDDLLHKGYRIKAIEPLFRKENIIIQKTIVGILSGRGKEIMDVKGRDVDGAYFIPNLRLWFNENLMYPFLGGDTILRSSSEKLSLIQSVNLILPYVAPSFIKETDRKAIFDLSLVCLENARDIMVAIEREYQKIYERTLTLGRLSEITISARYPDKGNDLKYNFNVKPSVYIKNDIDELIRIKDIVDQRE
;
A
#
# COMPACT_ATOMS: atom_id res chain seq x y z
N GLN A 1 5.69 -53.90 -16.46
CA GLN A 1 5.87 -53.92 -15.00
C GLN A 1 6.88 -52.84 -14.66
N PRO A 2 6.74 -52.08 -13.57
CA PRO A 2 7.79 -51.13 -13.18
C PRO A 2 9.10 -51.89 -12.93
N ASP A 3 10.24 -51.31 -13.33
CA ASP A 3 11.57 -51.93 -13.24
C ASP A 3 12.05 -52.16 -11.80
N MET A 4 11.33 -51.60 -10.82
CA MET A 4 11.66 -51.69 -9.40
C MET A 4 10.36 -51.87 -8.59
N ASP A 5 10.30 -52.96 -7.82
CA ASP A 5 9.21 -53.20 -6.88
C ASP A 5 9.39 -52.39 -5.57
N SER A 6 8.34 -52.32 -4.77
CA SER A 6 8.34 -51.53 -3.53
C SER A 6 9.32 -52.04 -2.48
N ILE A 7 9.66 -53.34 -2.49
CA ILE A 7 10.59 -53.94 -1.53
C ILE A 7 12.04 -53.55 -1.88
N ARG A 8 12.41 -53.60 -3.16
CA ARG A 8 13.71 -53.13 -3.65
C ARG A 8 13.88 -51.63 -3.45
N LEU A 9 12.81 -50.86 -3.67
CA LEU A 9 12.82 -49.41 -3.41
C LEU A 9 13.02 -49.14 -1.91
N TRP A 10 12.35 -49.90 -1.03
CA TRP A 10 12.52 -49.81 0.41
C TRP A 10 13.95 -50.11 0.86
N ASP A 11 14.53 -51.22 0.39
CA ASP A 11 15.90 -51.61 0.70
C ASP A 11 16.93 -50.56 0.25
N LYS A 12 16.72 -49.97 -0.94
CA LYS A 12 17.55 -48.89 -1.47
C LYS A 12 17.52 -47.66 -0.56
N TYR A 13 16.33 -47.20 -0.17
CA TYR A 13 16.22 -46.02 0.70
C TYR A 13 16.71 -46.30 2.12
N LEU A 14 16.51 -47.51 2.64
CA LEU A 14 17.10 -47.92 3.91
C LEU A 14 18.62 -47.77 3.91
N ASN A 15 19.27 -48.28 2.85
CA ASN A 15 20.72 -48.15 2.72
C ASN A 15 21.16 -46.68 2.60
N MET A 16 20.43 -45.85 1.86
CA MET A 16 20.73 -44.41 1.74
C MET A 16 20.55 -43.64 3.05
N ILE A 17 19.59 -44.03 3.89
CA ILE A 17 19.32 -43.39 5.18
C ILE A 17 20.33 -43.85 6.24
N LEU A 18 20.62 -45.16 6.31
CA LEU A 18 21.55 -45.73 7.29
C LEU A 18 23.02 -45.49 6.94
N ASN A 19 23.34 -45.32 5.65
CA ASN A 19 24.69 -45.02 5.17
C ASN A 19 24.67 -43.80 4.22
N PRO A 20 24.41 -42.57 4.73
CA PRO A 20 24.40 -41.36 3.91
C PRO A 20 25.77 -41.12 3.25
N ASP A 21 25.75 -40.47 2.09
CA ASP A 21 26.97 -40.15 1.33
C ASP A 21 28.00 -39.37 2.18
N HIS A 22 29.28 -39.70 2.07
CA HIS A 22 30.39 -39.01 2.72
C HIS A 22 30.42 -37.49 2.49
N LYS A 23 29.76 -36.98 1.43
CA LYS A 23 29.62 -35.54 1.14
C LYS A 23 28.67 -34.80 2.08
N VAL A 24 27.88 -35.50 2.89
CA VAL A 24 26.94 -34.92 3.87
C VAL A 24 27.67 -34.66 5.19
N ILE A 25 27.50 -33.48 5.79
CA ILE A 25 28.07 -33.17 7.11
C ILE A 25 27.44 -34.04 8.20
N ASP A 26 28.18 -34.37 9.26
CA ASP A 26 27.76 -35.37 10.25
C ASP A 26 26.43 -35.01 10.95
N GLN A 27 26.19 -33.73 11.24
CA GLN A 27 24.92 -33.27 11.79
C GLN A 27 23.72 -33.60 10.88
N HIS A 28 23.87 -33.44 9.56
CA HIS A 28 22.83 -33.76 8.60
C HIS A 28 22.67 -35.27 8.42
N LYS A 29 23.75 -36.07 8.56
CA LYS A 29 23.66 -37.54 8.56
C LYS A 29 22.78 -38.02 9.71
N ILE A 30 22.94 -37.46 10.90
CA ILE A 30 22.11 -37.75 12.08
C ILE A 30 20.65 -37.36 11.82
N TRP A 31 20.37 -36.18 11.25
CA TRP A 31 19.00 -35.76 10.92
C TRP A 31 18.33 -36.67 9.87
N ILE A 32 19.07 -37.09 8.84
CA ILE A 32 18.60 -38.08 7.86
C ILE A 32 18.29 -39.40 8.60
N GLY A 33 19.18 -39.85 9.47
CA GLY A 33 19.00 -41.02 10.31
C GLY A 33 17.72 -40.98 11.14
N TYR A 34 17.49 -39.92 11.90
CA TYR A 34 16.29 -39.75 12.74
C TYR A 34 14.98 -39.76 11.95
N SER A 35 15.01 -39.41 10.64
CA SER A 35 13.83 -39.54 9.79
C SER A 35 13.37 -40.98 9.60
N LEU A 36 14.27 -41.97 9.80
CA LEU A 36 14.00 -43.38 9.56
C LEU A 36 12.81 -43.89 10.38
N LYS A 37 12.72 -43.51 11.66
CA LYS A 37 11.59 -43.87 12.52
C LYS A 37 10.25 -43.46 11.90
N THR A 38 10.17 -42.24 11.39
CA THR A 38 8.96 -41.72 10.75
C THR A 38 8.67 -42.42 9.42
N VAL A 39 9.69 -42.68 8.61
CA VAL A 39 9.55 -43.40 7.34
C VAL A 39 9.05 -44.82 7.57
N VAL A 40 9.68 -45.57 8.49
CA VAL A 40 9.25 -46.92 8.89
C VAL A 40 7.80 -46.91 9.37
N GLY A 41 7.48 -46.02 10.33
CA GLY A 41 6.14 -45.94 10.89
C GLY A 41 5.07 -45.59 9.86
N THR A 42 5.37 -44.68 8.92
CA THR A 42 4.42 -44.28 7.87
C THR A 42 4.25 -45.39 6.82
N LEU A 43 5.35 -46.02 6.40
CA LEU A 43 5.33 -47.13 5.45
C LEU A 43 4.47 -48.27 5.99
N ILE A 44 4.68 -48.69 7.24
CA ILE A 44 3.87 -49.72 7.86
C ILE A 44 2.40 -49.27 7.97
N ASN A 45 2.11 -48.09 8.53
CA ASN A 45 0.74 -47.63 8.75
C ASN A 45 -0.09 -47.43 7.47
N LYS A 46 0.56 -47.17 6.33
CA LYS A 46 -0.12 -46.92 5.04
C LYS A 46 0.00 -48.07 4.05
N SER A 47 0.75 -49.13 4.37
CA SER A 47 0.90 -50.30 3.50
C SER A 47 -0.13 -51.38 3.81
N ASN A 48 -0.37 -52.26 2.84
CA ASN A 48 -1.25 -53.40 3.03
C ASN A 48 -0.57 -54.45 3.93
N LYS A 49 -1.27 -54.91 4.99
CA LYS A 49 -0.81 -55.91 5.96
C LYS A 49 -0.14 -57.13 5.32
N LYS A 50 -0.59 -57.56 4.13
CA LYS A 50 -0.01 -58.71 3.40
C LYS A 50 1.51 -58.57 3.16
N TYR A 51 2.04 -57.36 3.06
CA TYR A 51 3.45 -57.09 2.77
C TYR A 51 4.29 -56.72 4.00
N TYR A 52 3.70 -56.71 5.20
CA TYR A 52 4.41 -56.32 6.43
C TYR A 52 5.66 -57.17 6.66
N ASN A 53 5.52 -58.49 6.57
CA ASN A 53 6.65 -59.40 6.75
C ASN A 53 7.79 -59.10 5.77
N ASN A 54 7.50 -58.84 4.50
CA ASN A 54 8.52 -58.51 3.51
C ASN A 54 9.25 -57.19 3.81
N TYR A 55 8.53 -56.15 4.21
CA TYR A 55 9.15 -54.85 4.55
C TYR A 55 9.97 -54.94 5.84
N ILE A 56 9.46 -55.67 6.83
CA ILE A 56 10.12 -55.88 8.12
C ILE A 56 11.36 -56.75 7.93
N ASP A 57 11.28 -57.88 7.22
CA ASP A 57 12.44 -58.72 6.92
C ASP A 57 13.52 -57.94 6.18
N THR A 58 13.13 -57.06 5.26
CA THR A 58 14.06 -56.18 4.56
C THR A 58 14.73 -55.18 5.51
N PHE A 59 13.97 -54.59 6.45
CA PHE A 59 14.54 -53.75 7.50
C PHE A 59 15.51 -54.53 8.42
N LEU A 60 15.11 -55.72 8.86
CA LEU A 60 15.89 -56.58 9.76
C LEU A 60 17.16 -57.15 9.14
N LYS A 61 17.35 -57.06 7.81
CA LYS A 61 18.64 -57.39 7.15
C LYS A 61 19.73 -56.39 7.51
N HIS A 62 19.38 -55.14 7.82
CA HIS A 62 20.33 -54.10 8.17
C HIS A 62 20.72 -54.11 9.65
N ILE A 63 20.14 -55.02 10.44
CA ILE A 63 20.50 -55.26 11.83
C ILE A 63 21.66 -56.26 11.89
N SER A 64 22.82 -55.79 12.33
CA SER A 64 24.02 -56.62 12.56
C SER A 64 24.43 -56.54 14.03
N PRO A 65 24.64 -57.68 14.74
CA PRO A 65 25.18 -57.69 16.09
C PRO A 65 26.65 -57.23 16.17
N GLU A 66 27.36 -57.16 15.04
CA GLU A 66 28.75 -56.69 14.96
C GLU A 66 28.87 -55.19 14.62
N GLU A 67 27.75 -54.48 14.45
CA GLU A 67 27.78 -53.04 14.17
C GLU A 67 28.38 -52.28 15.35
N THR A 68 29.34 -51.39 15.08
CA THR A 68 30.07 -50.60 16.10
C THR A 68 29.82 -49.11 15.96
N ASN A 69 29.19 -48.67 14.86
CA ASN A 69 28.81 -47.28 14.67
C ASN A 69 27.62 -46.92 15.59
N ARG A 70 27.91 -46.14 16.65
CA ARG A 70 26.93 -45.73 17.66
C ARG A 70 25.71 -45.02 17.08
N ASP A 71 25.90 -44.09 16.15
CA ASP A 71 24.79 -43.34 15.54
C ASP A 71 23.85 -44.27 14.79
N LYS A 72 24.42 -45.23 14.04
CA LYS A 72 23.63 -46.21 13.28
C LYS A 72 22.89 -47.18 14.19
N ILE A 73 23.53 -47.65 15.27
CA ILE A 73 22.89 -48.47 16.31
C ILE A 73 21.70 -47.70 16.90
N PHE A 74 21.91 -46.44 17.29
CA PHE A 74 20.85 -45.59 17.84
C PHE A 74 19.69 -45.41 16.85
N ILE A 75 19.97 -45.07 15.59
CA ILE A 75 18.94 -44.88 14.54
C ILE A 75 18.11 -46.16 14.34
N ILE A 76 18.75 -47.34 14.36
CA ILE A 76 18.07 -48.63 14.24
C ILE A 76 17.18 -48.88 15.47
N LEU A 77 17.71 -48.71 16.68
CA LEU A 77 16.94 -48.85 17.92
C LEU A 77 15.72 -47.91 17.95
N ASP A 78 15.91 -46.64 17.61
CA ASP A 78 14.84 -45.64 17.57
C ASP A 78 13.77 -45.96 16.50
N ALA A 79 14.17 -46.52 15.36
CA ALA A 79 13.25 -46.95 14.31
C ALA A 79 12.47 -48.24 14.67
N LEU A 80 13.08 -49.18 15.41
CA LEU A 80 12.43 -50.40 15.90
C LEU A 80 11.18 -50.08 16.74
N TRP A 81 11.17 -48.96 17.46
CA TRP A 81 10.03 -48.51 18.26
C TRP A 81 8.71 -48.39 17.47
N ARG A 82 8.76 -48.17 16.15
CA ARG A 82 7.58 -47.98 15.27
C ARG A 82 7.03 -49.26 14.63
N LEU A 83 7.66 -50.41 14.85
CA LEU A 83 7.23 -51.66 14.21
C LEU A 83 5.90 -52.20 14.77
N PRO A 84 5.10 -52.92 13.95
CA PRO A 84 3.79 -53.42 14.35
C PRO A 84 3.91 -54.78 15.06
N TYR A 85 4.58 -54.83 16.23
CA TYR A 85 4.89 -56.07 16.95
C TYR A 85 3.76 -57.10 17.06
N PRO A 86 2.48 -56.74 17.29
CA PRO A 86 1.39 -57.71 17.33
C PRO A 86 1.11 -58.43 16.01
N ASP A 87 1.46 -57.83 14.87
CA ASP A 87 1.27 -58.39 13.51
C ASP A 87 2.55 -59.11 13.00
N MET A 88 3.61 -59.20 13.81
CA MET A 88 4.91 -59.77 13.42
C MET A 88 5.03 -61.27 13.70
N SER A 89 5.89 -61.95 12.95
CA SER A 89 6.18 -63.37 13.22
C SER A 89 7.05 -63.54 14.47
N LYS A 90 6.88 -64.68 15.15
CA LYS A 90 7.66 -65.14 16.30
C LYS A 90 9.18 -64.93 16.11
N HIS A 91 9.70 -65.39 14.97
CA HIS A 91 11.13 -65.32 14.65
C HIS A 91 11.65 -63.87 14.52
N GLN A 92 10.86 -62.97 13.95
CA GLN A 92 11.24 -61.56 13.82
C GLN A 92 11.30 -60.87 15.19
N ILE A 93 10.36 -61.18 16.08
CA ILE A 93 10.32 -60.63 17.44
C ILE A 93 11.53 -61.13 18.25
N GLU A 94 11.83 -62.43 18.20
CA GLU A 94 13.03 -63.01 18.82
C GLU A 94 14.30 -62.32 18.35
N LYS A 95 14.46 -62.14 17.03
CA LYS A 95 15.63 -61.46 16.46
C LYS A 95 15.78 -60.02 16.96
N ILE A 96 14.68 -59.28 17.10
CA ILE A 96 14.69 -57.91 17.61
C ILE A 96 15.06 -57.88 19.09
N ILE A 97 14.44 -58.74 19.92
CA ILE A 97 14.72 -58.76 21.35
C ILE A 97 16.16 -59.15 21.63
N ASP A 98 16.69 -60.15 20.90
CA ASP A 98 18.10 -60.54 20.97
C ASP A 98 19.02 -59.37 20.61
N TYR A 99 18.68 -58.59 19.58
CA TYR A 99 19.46 -57.43 19.20
C TYR A 99 19.41 -56.31 20.25
N VAL A 100 18.22 -55.95 20.71
CA VAL A 100 18.02 -54.85 21.67
C VAL A 100 18.66 -55.17 23.03
N SER A 101 18.60 -56.43 23.47
CA SER A 101 19.20 -56.87 24.74
C SER A 101 20.72 -56.74 24.80
N ASN A 102 21.41 -56.75 23.65
CA ASN A 102 22.87 -56.55 23.60
C ASN A 102 23.31 -55.16 24.06
N PHE A 103 22.38 -54.20 24.11
CA PHE A 103 22.66 -52.80 24.41
C PHE A 103 22.12 -52.33 25.77
N PHE A 104 21.68 -53.25 26.63
CA PHE A 104 21.19 -52.92 27.97
C PHE A 104 22.26 -52.43 28.96
N GLU A 105 23.54 -52.66 28.64
CA GLU A 105 24.69 -52.21 29.44
C GLU A 105 25.68 -51.36 28.61
N ALA A 106 25.18 -50.67 27.59
CA ALA A 106 25.96 -49.75 26.77
C ALA A 106 26.15 -48.38 27.44
N ASP A 107 26.57 -47.36 26.69
CA ASP A 107 26.53 -45.99 27.18
C ASP A 107 25.09 -45.52 27.48
N LEU A 108 24.93 -44.45 28.27
CA LEU A 108 23.62 -44.01 28.75
C LEU A 108 22.61 -43.74 27.62
N GLU A 109 23.03 -43.14 26.50
CA GLU A 109 22.13 -42.83 25.38
C GLU A 109 21.61 -44.12 24.72
N THR A 110 22.52 -45.04 24.41
CA THR A 110 22.21 -46.32 23.77
C THR A 110 21.39 -47.22 24.69
N THR A 111 21.72 -47.26 26.00
CA THR A 111 20.97 -48.03 27.00
C THR A 111 19.54 -47.54 27.13
N VAL A 112 19.33 -46.21 27.19
CA VAL A 112 17.98 -45.65 27.34
C VAL A 112 17.13 -45.88 26.10
N ILE A 113 17.65 -45.75 24.87
CA ILE A 113 16.86 -46.05 23.66
C ILE A 113 16.55 -47.54 23.51
N ALA A 114 17.47 -48.43 23.92
CA ALA A 114 17.24 -49.87 23.94
C ALA A 114 16.11 -50.23 24.93
N LEU A 115 16.15 -49.65 26.13
CA LEU A 115 15.11 -49.84 27.14
C LEU A 115 13.78 -49.18 26.73
N ASP A 116 13.76 -48.01 26.10
CA ASP A 116 12.54 -47.35 25.60
C ASP A 116 11.88 -48.19 24.50
N THR A 117 12.68 -48.79 23.62
CA THR A 117 12.20 -49.74 22.61
C THR A 117 11.66 -51.01 23.26
N THR A 118 12.32 -51.51 24.31
CA THR A 118 11.88 -52.70 25.06
C THR A 118 10.59 -52.45 25.83
N GLU A 119 10.43 -51.27 26.45
CA GLU A 119 9.20 -50.81 27.08
C GLU A 119 8.05 -50.85 26.08
N ARG A 120 8.26 -50.35 24.86
CA ARG A 120 7.26 -50.38 23.80
C ARG A 120 6.89 -51.80 23.36
N ILE A 121 7.88 -52.68 23.20
CA ILE A 121 7.67 -54.09 22.81
C ILE A 121 6.85 -54.82 23.87
N THR A 122 7.25 -54.67 25.13
CA THR A 122 6.58 -55.33 26.27
C THR A 122 5.18 -54.79 26.50
N PHE A 123 4.95 -53.49 26.32
CA PHE A 123 3.62 -52.88 26.32
C PHE A 123 2.68 -53.48 25.25
N LEU A 124 3.18 -53.69 24.03
CA LEU A 124 2.36 -54.17 22.90
C LEU A 124 2.08 -55.67 22.93
N LEU A 125 3.01 -56.48 23.47
CA LEU A 125 2.90 -57.95 23.47
C LEU A 125 2.36 -58.52 24.80
N GLY A 126 2.50 -57.80 25.92
CA GLY A 126 2.05 -58.25 27.24
C GLY A 126 2.85 -59.42 27.84
N CYS A 127 2.49 -59.87 29.04
CA CYS A 127 3.27 -60.84 29.83
C CYS A 127 3.29 -62.30 29.30
N ASP A 128 2.43 -62.65 28.35
CA ASP A 128 2.17 -64.06 27.97
C ASP A 128 3.09 -64.59 26.86
N THR A 129 4.24 -63.94 26.60
CA THR A 129 5.12 -64.31 25.49
C THR A 129 6.48 -64.88 25.94
N PRO A 130 6.97 -65.97 25.30
CA PRO A 130 8.21 -66.65 25.71
C PRO A 130 9.50 -65.87 25.35
N TYR A 131 9.39 -64.70 24.73
CA TYR A 131 10.54 -63.94 24.23
C TYR A 131 11.28 -63.15 25.30
N PHE A 132 10.65 -62.99 26.47
CA PHE A 132 11.07 -62.00 27.45
C PHE A 132 12.03 -62.53 28.52
N GLU A 133 12.38 -63.82 28.51
CA GLU A 133 13.30 -64.42 29.51
C GLU A 133 14.61 -63.62 29.68
N LYS A 134 15.24 -63.18 28.58
CA LYS A 134 16.47 -62.36 28.64
C LYS A 134 16.23 -61.01 29.33
N ILE A 135 15.11 -60.37 29.06
CA ILE A 135 14.72 -59.09 29.66
C ILE A 135 14.41 -59.29 31.15
N ILE A 136 13.70 -60.37 31.49
CA ILE A 136 13.36 -60.71 32.90
C ILE A 136 14.64 -60.95 33.71
N ASN A 137 15.59 -61.72 33.16
CA ASN A 137 16.88 -61.96 33.81
C ASN A 137 17.65 -60.66 34.03
N PHE A 138 17.66 -59.76 33.04
CA PHE A 138 18.29 -58.44 33.18
C PHE A 138 17.62 -57.56 34.24
N LEU A 139 16.28 -57.57 34.33
CA LEU A 139 15.53 -56.82 35.34
C LEU A 139 15.64 -57.42 36.75
N SER A 140 15.95 -58.71 36.85
CA SER A 140 16.18 -59.37 38.14
C SER A 140 17.56 -59.03 38.73
N ASP A 141 18.47 -58.47 37.94
CA ASP A 141 19.74 -57.92 38.42
C ASP A 141 19.54 -56.51 39.00
N LEU A 142 19.21 -56.45 40.30
CA LEU A 142 18.88 -55.22 41.02
C LEU A 142 20.14 -54.38 41.31
N LYS A 143 20.47 -53.46 40.41
CA LYS A 143 21.56 -52.48 40.57
C LYS A 143 21.10 -51.24 41.34
N ASN A 144 22.01 -50.64 42.11
CA ASN A 144 21.75 -49.47 42.97
C ASN A 144 22.31 -48.14 42.44
N ASP A 145 23.07 -48.16 41.34
CA ASP A 145 23.77 -47.01 40.78
C ASP A 145 23.42 -46.85 39.30
N GLU A 146 22.15 -46.55 39.03
CA GLU A 146 21.64 -46.28 37.68
C GLU A 146 21.00 -44.90 37.62
N GLU A 147 20.94 -44.33 36.42
CA GLU A 147 20.29 -43.03 36.18
C GLU A 147 18.77 -43.17 36.21
N LEU A 148 18.07 -42.07 36.54
CA LEU A 148 16.61 -42.02 36.64
C LEU A 148 15.89 -42.61 35.42
N ALA A 149 16.33 -42.25 34.22
CA ALA A 149 15.72 -42.72 32.97
C ALA A 149 15.76 -44.25 32.84
N VAL A 150 16.84 -44.88 33.32
CA VAL A 150 17.01 -46.34 33.33
C VAL A 150 16.07 -46.97 34.36
N TYR A 151 16.06 -46.47 35.59
CA TYR A 151 15.13 -46.95 36.63
C TYR A 151 13.67 -46.85 36.20
N TYR A 152 13.29 -45.74 35.57
CA TYR A 152 11.93 -45.51 35.10
C TYR A 152 11.52 -46.53 34.04
N LEU A 153 12.36 -46.75 33.02
CA LEU A 153 12.06 -47.72 31.97
C LEU A 153 12.04 -49.16 32.50
N LYS A 154 12.96 -49.53 33.39
CA LYS A 154 12.96 -50.85 34.05
C LYS A 154 11.69 -51.06 34.88
N TYR A 155 11.24 -50.04 35.60
CA TYR A 155 9.96 -50.05 36.31
C TYR A 155 8.79 -50.31 35.35
N LYS A 156 8.66 -49.57 34.25
CA LYS A 156 7.57 -49.78 33.27
C LYS A 156 7.58 -51.17 32.66
N ILE A 157 8.76 -51.65 32.25
CA ILE A 157 8.91 -53.00 31.68
C ILE A 157 8.49 -54.06 32.72
N SER A 158 8.92 -53.91 33.98
CA SER A 158 8.54 -54.83 35.06
C SER A 158 7.03 -54.88 35.30
N GLN A 159 6.34 -53.74 35.17
CA GLN A 159 4.88 -53.65 35.26
C GLN A 159 4.18 -54.38 34.11
N TYR A 160 4.59 -54.16 32.86
CA TYR A 160 3.95 -54.80 31.71
C TYR A 160 4.18 -56.32 31.68
N LEU A 161 5.34 -56.77 32.15
CA LEU A 161 5.67 -58.19 32.29
C LEU A 161 5.06 -58.83 33.54
N LYS A 162 4.44 -58.05 34.44
CA LYS A 162 3.85 -58.52 35.71
C LYS A 162 4.85 -59.34 36.54
N LEU A 163 6.07 -58.83 36.67
CA LEU A 163 7.13 -59.49 37.46
C LEU A 163 6.79 -59.51 38.96
N GLU A 164 7.53 -60.31 39.72
CA GLU A 164 7.34 -60.42 41.18
C GLU A 164 7.31 -59.05 41.85
N SER A 165 6.45 -58.91 42.87
CA SER A 165 6.23 -57.64 43.56
C SER A 165 7.53 -57.07 44.14
N THR A 166 8.49 -57.90 44.53
CA THR A 166 9.80 -57.51 45.05
C THR A 166 10.63 -56.69 44.06
N ILE A 167 10.67 -57.09 42.79
CA ILE A 167 11.43 -56.40 41.72
C ILE A 167 10.76 -55.07 41.37
N THR A 168 9.43 -55.11 41.20
CA THR A 168 8.66 -53.90 40.84
C THR A 168 8.71 -52.86 41.96
N GLU A 169 8.59 -53.28 43.22
CA GLU A 169 8.66 -52.37 44.38
C GLU A 169 10.08 -51.82 44.57
N PHE A 170 11.14 -52.58 44.25
CA PHE A 170 12.51 -52.06 44.29
C PHE A 170 12.68 -50.85 43.37
N TYR A 171 12.31 -50.98 42.09
CA TYR A 171 12.43 -49.85 41.15
C TYR A 171 11.51 -48.70 41.52
N LYS A 172 10.30 -48.99 42.02
CA LYS A 172 9.38 -47.95 42.51
C LYS A 172 9.96 -47.16 43.69
N ASN A 173 10.60 -47.83 44.65
CA ASN A 173 11.24 -47.16 45.79
C ASN A 173 12.40 -46.27 45.32
N LYS A 174 13.22 -46.74 44.36
CA LYS A 174 14.27 -45.91 43.75
C LYS A 174 13.70 -44.67 43.07
N LEU A 175 12.58 -44.80 42.37
CA LEU A 175 11.90 -43.67 41.73
C LEU A 175 11.31 -42.67 42.75
N HIS A 176 10.91 -43.13 43.94
CA HIS A 176 10.46 -42.26 45.03
C HIS A 176 11.61 -41.44 45.62
N ASP A 177 12.83 -41.98 45.74
CA ASP A 177 14.00 -41.23 46.22
C ASP A 177 14.25 -39.96 45.37
N TYR A 178 13.99 -40.02 44.06
CA TYR A 178 14.07 -38.87 43.15
C TYR A 178 12.87 -37.92 43.21
N SER A 179 11.73 -38.36 43.74
CA SER A 179 10.51 -37.54 43.83
C SER A 179 10.61 -36.45 44.91
N ASP A 180 11.49 -36.63 45.89
CA ASP A 180 11.72 -35.68 46.98
C ASP A 180 12.54 -34.45 46.54
N ASP A 181 13.44 -34.59 45.55
CA ASP A 181 14.20 -33.46 44.96
C ASP A 181 14.33 -33.57 43.43
N LEU A 182 13.44 -32.87 42.72
CA LEU A 182 13.43 -32.79 41.25
C LEU A 182 14.50 -31.83 40.68
N SER A 183 15.25 -31.10 41.51
CA SER A 183 16.13 -30.01 41.08
C SER A 183 17.29 -30.51 40.21
N GLU A 184 17.88 -31.65 40.56
CA GLU A 184 18.97 -32.26 39.78
C GLU A 184 18.50 -32.69 38.39
N ILE A 185 17.28 -33.23 38.30
CA ILE A 185 16.65 -33.65 37.04
C ILE A 185 16.42 -32.45 36.13
N PHE A 186 15.93 -31.33 36.69
CA PHE A 186 15.69 -30.11 35.93
C PHE A 186 17.00 -29.52 35.40
N LEU A 187 18.05 -29.47 36.23
CA LEU A 187 19.37 -29.02 35.82
C LEU A 187 19.94 -29.92 34.72
N MET A 188 19.81 -31.24 34.85
CA MET A 188 20.26 -32.21 33.86
C MET A 188 19.55 -32.01 32.52
N ASN A 189 18.23 -31.83 32.55
CA ASN A 189 17.42 -31.64 31.35
C ASN A 189 17.79 -30.39 30.52
N LEU A 190 18.35 -29.36 31.16
CA LEU A 190 18.79 -28.13 30.49
C LEU A 190 20.21 -28.22 29.92
N LYS A 191 21.03 -29.20 30.31
CA LYS A 191 22.40 -29.36 29.80
C LYS A 191 22.40 -29.85 28.35
N SER A 192 23.15 -29.18 27.47
CA SER A 192 23.27 -29.58 26.05
C SER A 192 23.90 -30.97 25.87
N ALA A 193 24.82 -31.36 26.76
CA ALA A 193 25.50 -32.65 26.70
C ALA A 193 24.62 -33.87 27.03
N VAL A 194 23.42 -33.64 27.59
CA VAL A 194 22.51 -34.73 27.93
C VAL A 194 21.69 -35.14 26.70
N PRO A 195 21.69 -36.44 26.31
CA PRO A 195 20.95 -36.96 25.17
C PRO A 195 19.45 -36.64 25.21
N TRP A 196 18.84 -36.45 24.04
CA TRP A 196 17.42 -36.09 23.96
C TRP A 196 16.49 -37.19 24.46
N ILE A 197 16.86 -38.46 24.29
CA ILE A 197 16.06 -39.60 24.74
C ILE A 197 16.01 -39.68 26.27
N VAL A 198 17.11 -39.33 26.95
CA VAL A 198 17.19 -39.22 28.41
C VAL A 198 16.25 -38.11 28.88
N LYS A 199 16.34 -36.91 28.27
CA LYS A 199 15.46 -35.78 28.57
C LYS A 199 13.99 -36.14 28.38
N SER A 200 13.67 -36.80 27.27
CA SER A 200 12.33 -37.29 26.98
C SER A 200 11.85 -38.27 28.05
N THR A 201 12.68 -39.22 28.45
CA THR A 201 12.32 -40.21 29.49
C THR A 201 12.10 -39.55 30.84
N ASN A 202 12.93 -38.57 31.22
CA ASN A 202 12.72 -37.77 32.44
C ASN A 202 11.38 -37.03 32.41
N VAL A 203 10.97 -36.50 31.25
CA VAL A 203 9.66 -35.86 31.10
C VAL A 203 8.52 -36.89 31.20
N LYS A 204 8.70 -38.15 30.73
CA LYS A 204 7.69 -39.22 30.89
C LYS A 204 7.49 -39.54 32.38
N TYR A 205 8.61 -39.65 33.11
CA TYR A 205 8.58 -39.83 34.55
C TYR A 205 7.80 -38.69 35.25
N VAL A 206 8.12 -37.43 34.94
CA VAL A 206 7.41 -36.27 35.52
C VAL A 206 5.91 -36.30 35.18
N GLU A 207 5.54 -36.70 33.97
CA GLU A 207 4.14 -36.81 33.54
C GLU A 207 3.38 -37.94 34.27
N GLU A 208 4.03 -39.09 34.51
CA GLU A 208 3.40 -40.23 35.20
C GLU A 208 3.21 -39.98 36.70
N PHE A 209 4.18 -39.37 37.35
CA PHE A 209 4.17 -39.11 38.80
C PHE A 209 3.64 -37.71 39.15
N ILE A 210 2.92 -37.07 38.23
CA ILE A 210 2.50 -35.68 38.33
C ILE A 210 1.61 -35.37 39.54
N HIS A 211 0.85 -36.37 39.99
CA HIS A 211 -0.01 -36.29 41.17
C HIS A 211 0.77 -36.40 42.49
N ASP A 212 1.93 -37.03 42.46
CA ASP A 212 2.81 -37.22 43.63
C ASP A 212 3.72 -36.01 43.85
N ILE A 213 3.79 -35.09 42.88
CA ILE A 213 4.55 -33.83 43.00
C ILE A 213 3.92 -32.95 44.09
N SER A 214 4.75 -32.59 45.07
CA SER A 214 4.36 -31.71 46.18
C SER A 214 3.75 -30.40 45.66
N PRO A 215 2.69 -29.85 46.30
CA PRO A 215 2.09 -28.58 45.88
C PRO A 215 3.10 -27.42 45.75
N ILE A 216 4.17 -27.44 46.56
CA ILE A 216 5.25 -26.44 46.55
C ILE A 216 6.11 -26.57 45.28
N SER A 217 6.34 -27.78 44.78
CA SER A 217 7.18 -28.08 43.61
C SER A 217 6.45 -28.00 42.27
N ARG A 218 5.11 -27.90 42.25
CA ARG A 218 4.32 -27.89 41.00
C ARG A 218 4.64 -26.71 40.09
N LEU A 219 4.74 -25.49 40.63
CA LEU A 219 5.09 -24.31 39.83
C LEU A 219 6.52 -24.44 39.28
N HIS A 220 7.46 -24.89 40.10
CA HIS A 220 8.85 -25.10 39.66
C HIS A 220 8.92 -26.14 38.51
N THR A 221 8.14 -27.20 38.61
CA THR A 221 7.98 -28.21 37.54
C THR A 221 7.38 -27.59 36.28
N ALA A 222 6.34 -26.77 36.41
CA ALA A 222 5.72 -26.09 35.28
C ALA A 222 6.69 -25.14 34.57
N THR A 223 7.47 -24.36 35.32
CA THR A 223 8.52 -23.46 34.79
C THR A 223 9.61 -24.24 34.06
N HIS A 224 10.04 -25.39 34.61
CA HIS A 224 10.98 -26.28 33.95
C HIS A 224 10.45 -26.79 32.61
N LEU A 225 9.21 -27.27 32.57
CA LEU A 225 8.56 -27.73 31.34
C LEU A 225 8.42 -26.59 30.32
N CYS A 226 8.08 -25.37 30.76
CA CYS A 226 8.05 -24.18 29.89
C CYS A 226 9.41 -23.91 29.25
N ASN A 227 10.49 -24.01 30.02
CA ASN A 227 11.85 -23.84 29.48
C ASN A 227 12.15 -24.90 28.42
N LEU A 228 11.80 -26.17 28.65
CA LEU A 228 11.99 -27.22 27.65
C LEU A 228 11.21 -26.98 26.36
N VAL A 229 9.97 -26.49 26.43
CA VAL A 229 9.17 -26.12 25.25
C VAL A 229 9.87 -25.00 24.46
N LYS A 230 10.40 -23.98 25.15
CA LYS A 230 11.05 -22.82 24.55
C LYS A 230 12.41 -23.15 23.93
N VAL A 231 13.31 -23.82 24.68
CA VAL A 231 14.75 -23.85 24.36
C VAL A 231 15.30 -25.20 23.88
N SER A 232 14.56 -26.31 24.00
CA SER A 232 15.09 -27.64 23.64
C SER A 232 15.41 -27.75 22.15
N ALA A 233 16.61 -28.22 21.77
CA ALA A 233 17.00 -28.38 20.37
C ALA A 233 16.18 -29.45 19.60
N VAL A 234 15.49 -30.35 20.32
CA VAL A 234 14.80 -31.51 19.72
C VAL A 234 13.28 -31.35 19.82
N GLU A 235 12.60 -31.42 18.68
CA GLU A 235 11.13 -31.27 18.55
C GLU A 235 10.37 -32.23 19.49
N TYR A 236 10.78 -33.50 19.54
CA TYR A 236 10.08 -34.52 20.33
C TYR A 236 10.03 -34.17 21.82
N VAL A 237 11.15 -33.69 22.38
CA VAL A 237 11.25 -33.28 23.79
C VAL A 237 10.33 -32.09 24.07
N ARG A 238 10.24 -31.11 23.15
CA ARG A 238 9.31 -29.97 23.30
C ARG A 238 7.87 -30.43 23.35
N ASN A 239 7.48 -31.28 22.40
CA ASN A 239 6.11 -31.74 22.30
C ASN A 239 5.69 -32.58 23.50
N GLN A 240 6.63 -33.33 24.06
CA GLN A 240 6.39 -34.07 25.28
C GLN A 240 6.31 -33.16 26.52
N ALA A 241 7.23 -32.20 26.66
CA ALA A 241 7.18 -31.23 27.74
C ALA A 241 5.89 -30.41 27.72
N GLY A 242 5.42 -30.02 26.53
CA GLY A 242 4.14 -29.33 26.35
C GLY A 242 2.93 -30.17 26.78
N ARG A 243 2.92 -31.47 26.44
CA ARG A 243 1.86 -32.40 26.91
C ARG A 243 1.88 -32.58 28.42
N ALA A 244 3.06 -32.83 28.99
CA ALA A 244 3.23 -32.93 30.44
C ALA A 244 2.78 -31.64 31.15
N LEU A 245 3.04 -30.47 30.56
CA LEU A 245 2.59 -29.18 31.10
C LEU A 245 1.07 -29.05 31.10
N LEU A 246 0.39 -29.51 30.05
CA LEU A 246 -1.08 -29.54 29.99
C LEU A 246 -1.68 -30.54 30.99
N SER A 247 -1.03 -31.69 31.19
CA SER A 247 -1.39 -32.66 32.23
C SER A 247 -1.21 -32.08 33.64
N LEU A 248 -0.24 -31.18 33.85
CA LEU A 248 0.01 -30.48 35.12
C LEU A 248 -1.01 -29.36 35.39
N ALA A 249 -1.53 -28.72 34.35
CA ALA A 249 -2.37 -27.53 34.44
C ALA A 249 -3.57 -27.65 35.43
N PRO A 250 -4.34 -28.76 35.48
CA PRO A 250 -5.41 -28.94 36.45
C PRO A 250 -4.94 -28.90 37.91
N LEU A 251 -3.69 -29.25 38.19
CA LEU A 251 -3.11 -29.36 39.54
C LEU A 251 -2.50 -28.05 40.06
N LEU A 252 -2.31 -27.07 39.18
CA LEU A 252 -1.83 -25.72 39.51
C LEU A 252 -2.97 -24.86 40.08
N SER A 253 -2.62 -23.96 41.01
CA SER A 253 -3.54 -22.91 41.46
C SER A 253 -3.85 -21.91 40.32
N ILE A 254 -4.88 -21.09 40.48
CA ILE A 254 -5.26 -20.08 39.47
C ILE A 254 -4.09 -19.13 39.19
N ASP A 255 -3.42 -18.63 40.22
CA ASP A 255 -2.26 -17.72 40.08
C ASP A 255 -1.09 -18.41 39.37
N GLN A 256 -0.81 -19.67 39.73
CA GLN A 256 0.26 -20.45 39.10
C GLN A 256 -0.01 -20.71 37.62
N ARG A 257 -1.27 -20.96 37.22
CA ARG A 257 -1.62 -21.11 35.81
C ARG A 257 -1.37 -19.82 35.04
N ASN A 258 -1.67 -18.68 35.64
CA ASN A 258 -1.41 -17.37 35.04
C ASN A 258 0.09 -17.14 34.83
N ASP A 259 0.92 -17.40 35.84
CA ASP A 259 2.38 -17.28 35.75
C ASP A 259 2.95 -18.12 34.59
N VAL A 260 2.49 -19.37 34.47
CA VAL A 260 2.91 -20.29 33.40
C VAL A 260 2.46 -19.79 32.02
N ALA A 261 1.23 -19.28 31.90
CA ALA A 261 0.73 -18.72 30.65
C ALA A 261 1.53 -17.48 30.23
N ILE A 262 1.84 -16.57 31.15
CA ILE A 262 2.68 -15.38 30.92
C ILE A 262 4.09 -15.77 30.48
N GLU A 263 4.67 -16.80 31.11
CA GLU A 263 6.02 -17.26 30.78
C GLU A 263 6.11 -17.87 29.36
N LEU A 264 5.09 -18.60 28.93
CA LEU A 264 4.98 -19.09 27.55
C LEU A 264 4.70 -17.96 26.55
N LEU A 265 3.86 -16.98 26.91
CA LEU A 265 3.59 -15.80 26.09
C LEU A 265 4.88 -15.02 25.79
N ARG A 266 5.72 -14.78 26.81
CA ARG A 266 7.07 -14.19 26.63
C ARG A 266 7.96 -15.04 25.72
N GLY A 267 7.75 -16.36 25.71
CA GLY A 267 8.43 -17.30 24.84
C GLY A 267 8.16 -17.09 23.34
N LEU A 268 7.04 -16.45 22.97
CA LEU A 268 6.72 -16.16 21.56
C LEU A 268 7.68 -15.14 20.93
N ASP A 269 8.27 -14.25 21.74
CA ASP A 269 9.19 -13.19 21.30
C ASP A 269 10.67 -13.62 21.29
N ILE A 270 10.97 -14.89 21.59
CA ILE A 270 12.36 -15.40 21.59
C ILE A 270 12.96 -15.41 20.17
N GLU A 271 14.25 -15.06 20.07
CA GLU A 271 15.02 -15.17 18.82
C GLU A 271 15.13 -16.63 18.35
N GLY A 272 14.37 -16.99 17.32
CA GLY A 272 14.46 -18.30 16.64
C GLY A 272 13.08 -18.88 16.32
N TYR A 273 12.65 -18.84 15.05
CA TYR A 273 11.28 -19.22 14.67
C TYR A 273 11.12 -20.74 14.76
N GLU A 274 12.21 -21.44 14.46
CA GLU A 274 12.37 -22.88 14.66
C GLU A 274 12.04 -23.30 16.10
N PHE A 275 12.22 -22.40 17.08
CA PHE A 275 11.96 -22.66 18.48
C PHE A 275 10.54 -22.26 18.87
N SER A 276 10.13 -21.02 18.57
CA SER A 276 8.87 -20.47 19.04
C SER A 276 7.63 -21.05 18.36
N LYS A 277 7.75 -21.64 17.16
CA LYS A 277 6.61 -22.25 16.42
C LYS A 277 5.87 -23.38 17.15
N TYR A 278 6.47 -23.99 18.17
CA TYR A 278 5.86 -25.09 18.94
C TYR A 278 5.10 -24.62 20.18
N ILE A 279 5.32 -23.38 20.63
CA ILE A 279 4.66 -22.80 21.81
C ILE A 279 3.15 -22.60 21.61
N PRO A 280 2.66 -22.09 20.45
CA PRO A 280 1.26 -21.69 20.27
C PRO A 280 0.22 -22.74 20.65
N ARG A 281 0.47 -24.02 20.31
CA ARG A 281 -0.43 -25.12 20.65
C ARG A 281 -0.64 -25.24 22.15
N TYR A 282 0.47 -25.41 22.87
CA TYR A 282 0.44 -25.67 24.31
C TYR A 282 -0.02 -24.43 25.09
N LEU A 283 0.38 -23.24 24.64
CA LEU A 283 -0.12 -21.99 25.21
C LEU A 283 -1.64 -21.84 25.02
N GLY A 284 -2.14 -22.09 23.81
CA GLY A 284 -3.58 -21.96 23.53
C GLY A 284 -4.43 -22.94 24.34
N GLU A 285 -4.01 -24.21 24.43
CA GLU A 285 -4.69 -25.21 25.27
C GLU A 285 -4.58 -24.86 26.78
N LEU A 286 -3.43 -24.38 27.25
CA LEU A 286 -3.21 -23.97 28.65
C LEU A 286 -4.08 -22.77 29.03
N MET A 287 -4.27 -21.80 28.13
CA MET A 287 -5.08 -20.62 28.38
C MET A 287 -6.55 -20.97 28.72
N LEU A 288 -7.06 -22.11 28.24
CA LEU A 288 -8.39 -22.61 28.60
C LEU A 288 -8.50 -23.11 30.05
N TYR A 289 -7.40 -23.13 30.81
CA TYR A 289 -7.39 -23.40 32.25
C TYR A 289 -7.36 -22.12 33.11
N LEU A 290 -7.23 -20.94 32.47
CA LEU A 290 -7.28 -19.65 33.15
C LEU A 290 -8.71 -19.31 33.58
N HIS A 291 -8.81 -18.64 34.73
CA HIS A 291 -10.07 -18.07 35.19
C HIS A 291 -10.60 -17.06 34.15
N PRO A 292 -11.94 -16.94 33.94
CA PRO A 292 -12.51 -16.11 32.87
C PRO A 292 -11.94 -14.70 32.78
N LYS A 293 -11.74 -14.03 33.93
CA LYS A 293 -11.15 -12.69 33.99
C LYS A 293 -9.74 -12.62 33.38
N GLU A 294 -8.88 -13.56 33.73
CA GLU A 294 -7.48 -13.60 33.23
C GLU A 294 -7.44 -14.01 31.75
N LEU A 295 -8.36 -14.89 31.31
CA LEU A 295 -8.50 -15.25 29.90
C LEU A 295 -8.97 -14.03 29.08
N ASP A 296 -9.94 -13.28 29.58
CA ASP A 296 -10.44 -12.06 28.93
C ASP A 296 -9.33 -11.00 28.83
N GLU A 297 -8.61 -10.72 29.93
CA GLU A 297 -7.45 -9.81 29.94
C GLU A 297 -6.37 -10.27 28.94
N SER A 298 -6.09 -11.58 28.86
CA SER A 298 -5.14 -12.12 27.89
C SER A 298 -5.61 -11.92 26.44
N ILE A 299 -6.88 -12.20 26.14
CA ILE A 299 -7.44 -12.01 24.78
C ILE A 299 -7.42 -10.53 24.38
N ASP A 300 -7.67 -9.63 25.33
CA ASP A 300 -7.57 -8.17 25.14
C ASP A 300 -6.13 -7.78 24.77
N ASP A 301 -5.13 -8.32 25.48
CA ASP A 301 -3.72 -8.12 25.18
C ASP A 301 -3.34 -8.68 23.80
N TYR A 302 -3.82 -9.87 23.42
CA TYR A 302 -3.60 -10.44 22.08
C TYR A 302 -4.18 -9.57 20.97
N GLU A 303 -5.35 -8.95 21.19
CA GLU A 303 -5.96 -8.03 20.22
C GLU A 303 -5.04 -6.83 19.94
N ILE A 304 -4.38 -6.31 20.97
CA ILE A 304 -3.41 -5.20 20.85
C ILE A 304 -2.10 -5.71 20.22
N TYR A 305 -1.55 -6.81 20.72
CA TYR A 305 -0.25 -7.33 20.28
C TYR A 305 -0.27 -7.85 18.84
N ALA A 306 -1.37 -8.44 18.38
CA ALA A 306 -1.53 -8.86 16.99
C ALA A 306 -1.48 -7.69 16.00
N LYS A 307 -1.67 -6.45 16.50
CA LYS A 307 -1.62 -5.21 15.72
C LYS A 307 -0.28 -4.48 15.87
N ASP A 308 0.35 -4.58 17.05
CA ASP A 308 1.52 -3.77 17.40
C ASP A 308 2.89 -4.50 17.38
N ARG A 309 2.93 -5.84 17.40
CA ARG A 309 4.20 -6.57 17.42
C ARG A 309 4.86 -6.71 16.03
N SER A 310 6.01 -7.40 16.01
CA SER A 310 6.80 -7.65 14.80
C SER A 310 6.07 -8.60 13.83
N SER A 311 6.41 -8.54 12.54
CA SER A 311 5.84 -9.44 11.52
C SER A 311 6.14 -10.93 11.76
N ARG A 312 7.08 -11.23 12.65
CA ARG A 312 7.43 -12.59 13.07
C ARG A 312 6.63 -13.08 14.27
N THR A 313 6.35 -12.20 15.24
CA THR A 313 5.59 -12.55 16.45
C THR A 313 4.10 -12.70 16.14
N ILE A 314 3.55 -11.83 15.27
CA ILE A 314 2.12 -11.80 14.97
C ILE A 314 1.59 -13.18 14.50
N PRO A 315 2.22 -13.89 13.53
CA PRO A 315 1.77 -15.23 13.14
C PRO A 315 1.71 -16.23 14.29
N LEU A 316 2.67 -16.18 15.23
CA LEU A 316 2.68 -17.08 16.40
C LEU A 316 1.50 -16.79 17.33
N MET A 317 1.18 -15.51 17.55
CA MET A 317 0.02 -15.09 18.34
C MET A 317 -1.30 -15.50 17.68
N LEU A 318 -1.43 -15.30 16.36
CA LEU A 318 -2.60 -15.74 15.60
C LEU A 318 -2.77 -17.27 15.67
N ASN A 319 -1.67 -18.02 15.59
CA ASN A 319 -1.68 -19.47 15.76
C ASN A 319 -2.15 -19.87 17.17
N THR A 320 -1.71 -19.17 18.22
CA THR A 320 -2.17 -19.40 19.59
C THR A 320 -3.67 -19.20 19.70
N VAL A 321 -4.19 -18.09 19.19
CA VAL A 321 -5.64 -17.80 19.17
C VAL A 321 -6.42 -18.86 18.39
N ALA A 322 -5.87 -19.36 17.27
CA ALA A 322 -6.48 -20.44 16.50
C ALA A 322 -6.60 -21.74 17.31
N PHE A 323 -5.57 -22.10 18.09
CA PHE A 323 -5.63 -23.25 19.02
C PHE A 323 -6.62 -23.03 20.18
N ILE A 324 -6.71 -21.81 20.72
CA ILE A 324 -7.73 -21.49 21.73
C ILE A 324 -9.13 -21.76 21.15
N ILE A 325 -9.41 -21.25 19.93
CA ILE A 325 -10.69 -21.45 19.24
C ILE A 325 -10.97 -22.95 18.99
N GLU A 326 -9.97 -23.69 18.51
CA GLU A 326 -10.08 -25.12 18.21
C GLU A 326 -10.53 -25.95 19.42
N HIS A 327 -10.08 -25.59 20.63
CA HIS A 327 -10.39 -26.31 21.87
C HIS A 327 -11.44 -25.61 22.75
N TYR A 328 -12.01 -24.48 22.31
CA TYR A 328 -12.81 -23.58 23.13
C TYR A 328 -14.10 -24.21 23.67
N ASN A 329 -14.70 -25.17 22.96
CA ASN A 329 -15.92 -25.85 23.42
C ASN A 329 -15.74 -26.63 24.74
N SER A 330 -14.51 -26.98 25.11
CA SER A 330 -14.23 -27.61 26.41
C SER A 330 -14.22 -26.62 27.59
N TYR A 331 -14.22 -25.31 27.33
CA TYR A 331 -14.10 -24.27 28.37
C TYR A 331 -15.31 -24.21 29.33
N PRO A 332 -16.57 -24.23 28.84
CA PRO A 332 -17.75 -24.14 29.72
C PRO A 332 -17.89 -25.32 30.70
N GLN A 333 -17.24 -26.45 30.42
CA GLN A 333 -17.21 -27.61 31.32
C GLN A 333 -16.36 -27.33 32.57
N ARG A 334 -15.36 -26.45 32.47
CA ARG A 334 -14.46 -26.05 33.57
C ARG A 334 -14.95 -24.79 34.28
N PHE A 335 -15.42 -23.81 33.52
CA PHE A 335 -15.94 -22.55 34.01
C PHE A 335 -17.34 -22.32 33.43
N PRO A 336 -18.41 -22.68 34.17
CA PRO A 336 -19.78 -22.49 33.70
C PRO A 336 -20.11 -21.01 33.47
N GLU A 337 -20.48 -20.66 32.24
CA GLU A 337 -20.82 -19.29 31.83
C GLU A 337 -22.06 -19.27 30.95
N SER A 338 -22.69 -18.10 30.82
CA SER A 338 -23.81 -17.93 29.90
C SER A 338 -23.35 -18.05 28.45
N LYS A 339 -24.21 -18.58 27.57
CA LYS A 339 -23.95 -18.66 26.13
C LYS A 339 -23.59 -17.30 25.50
N LYS A 340 -24.16 -16.21 26.00
CA LYS A 340 -23.87 -14.85 25.53
C LYS A 340 -22.41 -14.44 25.77
N VAL A 341 -21.85 -14.78 26.93
CA VAL A 341 -20.45 -14.48 27.28
C VAL A 341 -19.52 -15.34 26.44
N TYR A 342 -19.81 -16.64 26.34
CA TYR A 342 -19.09 -17.57 25.47
C TYR A 342 -19.04 -17.08 24.01
N ASP A 343 -20.19 -16.72 23.45
CA ASP A 343 -20.30 -16.24 22.07
C ASP A 343 -19.55 -14.92 21.86
N ALA A 344 -19.62 -13.99 22.81
CA ALA A 344 -18.91 -12.72 22.73
C ALA A 344 -17.37 -12.93 22.74
N ARG A 345 -16.87 -13.84 23.59
CA ARG A 345 -15.45 -14.19 23.64
C ARG A 345 -14.99 -14.88 22.35
N LEU A 346 -15.79 -15.83 21.85
CA LEU A 346 -15.52 -16.49 20.57
C LEU A 346 -15.47 -15.48 19.41
N GLU A 347 -16.43 -14.56 19.32
CA GLU A 347 -16.45 -13.51 18.30
C GLU A 347 -15.21 -12.61 18.38
N LYS A 348 -14.75 -12.29 19.59
CA LYS A 348 -13.52 -11.51 19.80
C LYS A 348 -12.28 -12.25 19.29
N MET A 349 -12.10 -13.52 19.66
CA MET A 349 -10.96 -14.33 19.20
C MET A 349 -10.96 -14.50 17.68
N ILE A 350 -12.12 -14.73 17.08
CA ILE A 350 -12.26 -14.79 15.62
C ILE A 350 -11.92 -13.42 14.99
N GLY A 351 -12.34 -12.31 15.61
CA GLY A 351 -11.99 -10.96 15.19
C GLY A 351 -10.48 -10.74 15.09
N ILE A 352 -9.70 -11.28 16.04
CA ILE A 352 -8.23 -11.22 16.00
C ILE A 352 -7.68 -11.94 14.75
N LEU A 353 -8.21 -13.12 14.41
CA LEU A 353 -7.82 -13.83 13.17
C LEU A 353 -8.19 -13.04 11.91
N MET A 354 -9.36 -12.40 11.89
CA MET A 354 -9.78 -11.54 10.77
C MET A 354 -8.89 -10.30 10.63
N ALA A 355 -8.46 -9.70 11.73
CA ALA A 355 -7.49 -8.61 11.72
C ALA A 355 -6.16 -9.04 11.09
N GLY A 356 -5.66 -10.24 11.43
CA GLY A 356 -4.51 -10.87 10.78
C GLY A 356 -4.70 -11.03 9.26
N LEU A 357 -5.89 -11.45 8.82
CA LEU A 357 -6.22 -11.60 7.39
C LEU A 357 -6.29 -10.27 6.64
N SER A 358 -6.60 -9.17 7.32
CA SER A 358 -6.63 -7.83 6.71
C SER A 358 -5.26 -7.15 6.63
N ASN A 359 -4.25 -7.74 7.25
CA ASN A 359 -2.93 -7.15 7.40
C ASN A 359 -2.33 -6.81 6.02
N TYR A 360 -1.65 -5.67 5.94
CA TYR A 360 -1.01 -5.21 4.71
C TYR A 360 0.33 -5.94 4.45
N ASP A 361 0.90 -6.63 5.45
CA ASP A 361 1.97 -7.62 5.27
C ASP A 361 1.40 -8.92 4.72
N GLU A 362 1.85 -9.31 3.54
CA GLU A 362 1.37 -10.50 2.83
C GLU A 362 1.65 -11.81 3.60
N SER A 363 2.77 -11.90 4.34
CA SER A 363 3.12 -13.10 5.09
C SER A 363 2.18 -13.36 6.25
N ILE A 364 1.85 -12.30 7.01
CA ILE A 364 0.91 -12.38 8.15
C ILE A 364 -0.47 -12.78 7.64
N ARG A 365 -0.90 -12.20 6.52
CA ARG A 365 -2.17 -12.51 5.88
C ARG A 365 -2.27 -13.98 5.43
N GLN A 366 -1.21 -14.51 4.83
CA GLN A 366 -1.14 -15.93 4.43
C GLN A 366 -1.24 -16.85 5.65
N GLU A 367 -0.46 -16.59 6.70
CA GLU A 367 -0.47 -17.39 7.93
C GLU A 367 -1.84 -17.33 8.64
N ALA A 368 -2.45 -16.15 8.73
CA ALA A 368 -3.79 -16.00 9.29
C ALA A 368 -4.82 -16.88 8.55
N PHE A 369 -4.81 -16.88 7.22
CA PHE A 369 -5.69 -17.72 6.42
C PHE A 369 -5.35 -19.21 6.53
N TYR A 370 -4.07 -19.55 6.65
CA TYR A 370 -3.60 -20.90 6.91
C TYR A 370 -4.17 -21.44 8.22
N PHE A 371 -4.07 -20.70 9.33
CA PHE A 371 -4.61 -21.13 10.63
C PHE A 371 -6.13 -21.27 10.62
N ILE A 372 -6.86 -20.37 9.96
CA ILE A 372 -8.32 -20.51 9.78
C ILE A 372 -8.66 -21.81 9.05
N GLY A 373 -7.99 -22.10 7.92
CA GLY A 373 -8.23 -23.32 7.17
C GLY A 373 -7.87 -24.59 7.96
N LYS A 374 -6.71 -24.58 8.61
CA LYS A 374 -6.15 -25.75 9.30
C LYS A 374 -6.78 -26.01 10.66
N ASN A 375 -6.77 -25.05 11.57
CA ASN A 375 -7.18 -25.23 12.97
C ASN A 375 -8.69 -25.17 13.17
N ILE A 376 -9.44 -24.58 12.24
CA ILE A 376 -10.90 -24.53 12.34
C ILE A 376 -11.51 -25.57 11.39
N PHE A 377 -11.29 -25.44 10.08
CA PHE A 377 -12.02 -26.26 9.09
C PHE A 377 -11.44 -27.66 8.89
N ASN A 378 -10.12 -27.84 9.02
CA ASN A 378 -9.49 -29.15 9.03
C ASN A 378 -9.38 -29.79 10.43
N SER A 379 -9.91 -29.15 11.47
CA SER A 379 -9.80 -29.68 12.85
C SER A 379 -10.45 -31.06 12.98
N GLU A 380 -9.80 -31.95 13.71
CA GLU A 380 -10.38 -33.24 14.14
C GLU A 380 -11.07 -33.12 15.51
N VAL A 381 -10.89 -32.00 16.21
CA VAL A 381 -11.45 -31.73 17.54
C VAL A 381 -12.84 -31.12 17.42
N LEU A 382 -13.01 -30.15 16.51
CA LEU A 382 -14.30 -29.52 16.26
C LEU A 382 -15.22 -30.44 15.45
N SER A 383 -16.44 -30.63 15.94
CA SER A 383 -17.55 -31.25 15.21
C SER A 383 -17.98 -30.43 14.00
N LEU A 384 -18.72 -31.06 13.08
CA LEU A 384 -19.27 -30.39 11.90
C LEU A 384 -20.21 -29.24 12.29
N GLU A 385 -20.98 -29.39 13.37
CA GLU A 385 -21.89 -28.37 13.89
C GLU A 385 -21.14 -27.15 14.45
N GLU A 386 -20.04 -27.36 15.17
CA GLU A 386 -19.21 -26.27 15.69
C GLU A 386 -18.49 -25.51 14.58
N LYS A 387 -17.94 -26.24 13.60
CA LYS A 387 -17.35 -25.63 12.39
C LYS A 387 -18.38 -24.79 11.64
N HIS A 388 -19.60 -25.30 11.49
CA HIS A 388 -20.69 -24.55 10.87
C HIS A 388 -21.10 -23.32 11.70
N TYR A 389 -21.11 -23.41 13.02
CA TYR A 389 -21.38 -22.27 13.89
C TYR A 389 -20.38 -21.12 13.69
N ILE A 390 -19.09 -21.45 13.62
CA ILE A 390 -18.02 -20.48 13.31
C ILE A 390 -18.18 -19.96 11.88
N PHE A 391 -18.35 -20.86 10.91
CA PHE A 391 -18.50 -20.49 9.49
C PHE A 391 -19.64 -19.50 9.27
N LYS A 392 -20.78 -19.70 9.93
CA LYS A 392 -21.95 -18.81 9.84
C LYS A 392 -21.65 -17.38 10.31
N LYS A 393 -20.73 -17.21 11.26
CA LYS A 393 -20.32 -15.88 11.75
C LYS A 393 -19.33 -15.18 10.83
N ILE A 394 -18.49 -15.94 10.12
CA ILE A 394 -17.34 -15.38 9.38
C ILE A 394 -17.45 -15.41 7.86
N ASN A 395 -18.31 -16.26 7.27
CA ASN A 395 -18.30 -16.55 5.83
C ASN A 395 -18.25 -15.30 4.94
N LYS A 396 -19.10 -14.32 5.22
CA LYS A 396 -19.23 -13.08 4.48
C LYS A 396 -18.02 -12.18 4.72
N LYS A 397 -17.55 -12.09 5.96
CA LYS A 397 -16.34 -11.32 6.31
C LYS A 397 -15.12 -11.91 5.61
N LEU A 398 -14.95 -13.22 5.69
CA LEU A 398 -13.90 -13.98 5.03
C LEU A 398 -13.93 -13.74 3.51
N LEU A 399 -15.09 -13.86 2.88
CA LEU A 399 -15.26 -13.60 1.45
C LEU A 399 -14.86 -12.16 1.09
N THR A 400 -15.32 -11.17 1.85
CA THR A 400 -14.98 -9.76 1.60
C THR A 400 -13.47 -9.52 1.71
N LEU A 401 -12.83 -9.99 2.79
CA LEU A 401 -11.40 -9.78 3.01
C LEU A 401 -10.52 -10.49 1.97
N LEU A 402 -10.93 -11.68 1.50
CA LEU A 402 -10.22 -12.41 0.43
C LEU A 402 -10.40 -11.77 -0.95
N SER A 403 -11.48 -11.01 -1.17
CA SER A 403 -11.78 -10.39 -2.46
C SER A 403 -11.16 -8.99 -2.65
N GLU A 404 -10.61 -8.38 -1.58
CA GLU A 404 -10.08 -7.00 -1.61
C GLU A 404 -8.79 -6.79 -2.43
N LYS A 405 -8.05 -7.83 -2.78
CA LYS A 405 -6.82 -7.70 -3.59
C LYS A 405 -6.74 -8.77 -4.66
N ASP A 406 -6.26 -8.39 -5.84
CA ASP A 406 -5.82 -9.33 -6.86
C ASP A 406 -4.76 -10.25 -6.26
N LEU A 407 -5.12 -11.53 -6.12
CA LEU A 407 -4.25 -12.55 -5.57
C LEU A 407 -3.10 -12.72 -6.57
N THR A 408 -1.86 -12.46 -6.15
CA THR A 408 -0.70 -12.90 -6.94
C THR A 408 -0.77 -14.42 -7.11
N ASP A 409 -0.26 -14.97 -8.21
CA ASP A 409 -0.30 -16.43 -8.46
C ASP A 409 0.29 -17.22 -7.27
N VAL A 410 1.30 -16.66 -6.61
CA VAL A 410 1.93 -17.24 -5.41
C VAL A 410 0.98 -17.24 -4.21
N PHE A 411 0.26 -16.13 -3.98
CA PHE A 411 -0.72 -16.04 -2.90
C PHE A 411 -1.92 -16.97 -3.11
N PHE A 412 -2.35 -17.18 -4.36
CA PHE A 412 -3.38 -18.18 -4.67
C PHE A 412 -2.90 -19.60 -4.38
N ILE A 413 -1.69 -19.95 -4.83
CA ILE A 413 -1.11 -21.29 -4.59
C ILE A 413 -0.91 -21.54 -3.09
N SER A 414 -0.39 -20.57 -2.34
CA SER A 414 -0.19 -20.70 -0.89
C SER A 414 -1.49 -20.97 -0.14
N ASN A 415 -2.60 -20.41 -0.62
CA ASN A 415 -3.91 -20.47 0.04
C ASN A 415 -4.79 -21.64 -0.42
N SER A 416 -4.36 -22.39 -1.44
CA SER A 416 -5.10 -23.52 -2.00
C SER A 416 -5.42 -24.60 -0.97
N ALA A 417 -4.50 -24.86 -0.02
CA ALA A 417 -4.70 -25.81 1.06
C ALA A 417 -5.86 -25.40 1.98
N SER A 418 -5.88 -24.14 2.45
CA SER A 418 -6.96 -23.61 3.29
C SER A 418 -8.31 -23.59 2.58
N LEU A 419 -8.34 -23.20 1.30
CA LEU A 419 -9.55 -23.25 0.49
C LEU A 419 -10.07 -24.68 0.35
N ASN A 420 -9.19 -25.67 0.14
CA ASN A 420 -9.55 -27.09 0.10
C ASN A 420 -10.10 -27.57 1.44
N HIS A 421 -9.53 -27.15 2.57
CA HIS A 421 -10.07 -27.49 3.90
C HIS A 421 -11.48 -26.93 4.11
N ILE A 422 -11.72 -25.67 3.73
CA ILE A 422 -13.06 -25.05 3.78
C ILE A 422 -14.02 -25.78 2.84
N TYR A 423 -13.58 -26.09 1.62
CA TYR A 423 -14.38 -26.84 0.64
C TYR A 423 -14.78 -28.22 1.15
N ARG A 424 -13.84 -28.98 1.72
CA ARG A 424 -14.11 -30.30 2.32
C ARG A 424 -15.12 -30.19 3.46
N PHE A 425 -14.93 -29.24 4.37
CA PHE A 425 -15.89 -28.97 5.43
C PHE A 425 -17.30 -28.67 4.87
N ILE A 426 -17.41 -27.80 3.86
CA ILE A 426 -18.71 -27.46 3.25
C ILE A 426 -19.34 -28.71 2.63
N SER A 427 -18.55 -29.51 1.91
CA SER A 427 -18.99 -30.77 1.30
C SER A 427 -19.46 -31.77 2.35
N ASP A 428 -18.67 -32.00 3.40
CA ASP A 428 -18.96 -32.95 4.46
C ASP A 428 -20.22 -32.51 5.24
N TYR A 429 -20.31 -31.24 5.62
CA TYR A 429 -21.51 -30.71 6.29
C TYR A 429 -22.75 -30.85 5.41
N THR A 430 -22.64 -30.50 4.12
CA THR A 430 -23.78 -30.61 3.19
C THR A 430 -24.21 -32.07 3.02
N PHE A 431 -23.26 -33.00 2.99
CA PHE A 431 -23.53 -34.43 2.86
C PHE A 431 -24.17 -35.03 4.12
N PHE A 432 -23.63 -34.74 5.31
CA PHE A 432 -24.09 -35.36 6.56
C PHE A 432 -25.25 -34.61 7.24
N ASN A 433 -25.31 -33.28 7.14
CA ASN A 433 -26.25 -32.42 7.86
C ASN A 433 -27.23 -31.68 6.94
N GLY A 434 -27.01 -31.67 5.62
CA GLY A 434 -27.87 -31.00 4.64
C GLY A 434 -27.56 -29.52 4.42
N GLU A 435 -28.54 -28.75 3.96
CA GLU A 435 -28.35 -27.36 3.56
C GLU A 435 -27.97 -26.44 4.74
N MET A 436 -26.93 -25.61 4.55
CA MET A 436 -26.51 -24.60 5.52
C MET A 436 -27.52 -23.45 5.60
N LYS A 437 -28.26 -23.36 6.71
CA LYS A 437 -29.25 -22.30 6.93
C LYS A 437 -28.63 -21.01 7.46
N TYR A 438 -28.61 -19.98 6.60
CA TYR A 438 -28.22 -18.63 6.96
C TYR A 438 -29.42 -17.82 7.46
N VAL A 439 -29.25 -17.12 8.58
CA VAL A 439 -30.23 -16.14 9.05
C VAL A 439 -29.67 -14.78 8.70
N ASP A 440 -30.19 -14.19 7.62
CA ASP A 440 -29.78 -12.86 7.23
C ASP A 440 -30.37 -11.83 8.20
N LYS A 441 -29.59 -10.80 8.57
CA LYS A 441 -30.11 -9.76 9.47
C LYS A 441 -31.09 -8.89 8.71
N THR A 442 -32.20 -8.53 9.35
CA THR A 442 -33.23 -7.69 8.73
C THR A 442 -32.85 -6.20 8.66
N LYS A 443 -31.91 -5.75 9.48
CA LYS A 443 -31.50 -4.33 9.57
C LYS A 443 -30.10 -4.10 9.02
N ALA A 444 -29.97 -3.11 8.13
CA ALA A 444 -28.70 -2.68 7.55
C ALA A 444 -28.45 -1.19 7.82
N ALA A 445 -27.23 -0.83 8.17
CA ALA A 445 -26.80 0.55 8.34
C ALA A 445 -25.82 0.91 7.23
N PHE A 446 -26.17 1.88 6.40
CA PHE A 446 -25.31 2.46 5.38
C PHE A 446 -24.62 3.69 5.97
N PHE A 447 -23.31 3.62 6.15
CA PHE A 447 -22.52 4.67 6.81
C PHE A 447 -21.55 5.31 5.80
N PRO A 448 -21.97 6.37 5.11
CA PRO A 448 -21.11 7.11 4.21
C PRO A 448 -20.19 8.05 5.00
N GLY A 449 -18.92 8.13 4.60
CA GLY A 449 -17.97 9.06 5.20
C GLY A 449 -16.72 9.24 4.36
N THR A 450 -16.11 10.42 4.42
CA THR A 450 -14.83 10.66 3.72
C THR A 450 -13.71 9.76 4.27
N PHE A 451 -13.71 9.53 5.59
CA PHE A 451 -12.76 8.69 6.33
C PHE A 451 -11.30 8.95 5.96
N ASP A 452 -10.83 10.18 6.20
CA ASP A 452 -9.53 10.69 5.73
C ASP A 452 -8.66 11.21 6.90
N PRO A 453 -8.21 10.36 7.86
CA PRO A 453 -8.41 8.90 7.92
C PRO A 453 -9.65 8.46 8.71
N PHE A 454 -9.97 7.15 8.63
CA PHE A 454 -10.88 6.47 9.56
C PHE A 454 -10.29 6.51 10.99
N SER A 455 -11.12 6.73 12.01
CA SER A 455 -10.67 7.02 13.38
C SER A 455 -11.28 6.06 14.40
N VAL A 456 -10.76 6.04 15.62
CA VAL A 456 -11.35 5.30 16.75
C VAL A 456 -12.77 5.79 17.05
N GLY A 457 -13.04 7.09 16.89
CA GLY A 457 -14.40 7.65 17.00
C GLY A 457 -15.37 7.05 15.97
N HIS A 458 -14.94 6.91 14.71
CA HIS A 458 -15.73 6.21 13.69
C HIS A 458 -15.92 4.73 14.03
N LYS A 459 -14.89 4.05 14.55
CA LYS A 459 -14.99 2.66 15.01
C LYS A 459 -16.01 2.51 16.15
N GLN A 460 -16.06 3.47 17.07
CA GLN A 460 -17.06 3.44 18.15
C GLN A 460 -18.49 3.60 17.62
N ILE A 461 -18.73 4.53 16.68
CA ILE A 461 -20.03 4.65 15.99
C ILE A 461 -20.48 3.29 15.44
N VAL A 462 -19.56 2.59 14.76
CA VAL A 462 -19.81 1.26 14.21
C VAL A 462 -20.16 0.25 15.30
N LYS A 463 -19.42 0.23 16.42
CA LYS A 463 -19.69 -0.66 17.56
C LYS A 463 -21.07 -0.42 18.18
N GLU A 464 -21.46 0.85 18.38
CA GLU A 464 -22.79 1.22 18.89
C GLU A 464 -23.90 0.71 17.98
N ILE A 465 -23.78 0.94 16.66
CA ILE A 465 -24.77 0.48 15.68
C ILE A 465 -24.82 -1.06 15.64
N LYS A 466 -23.67 -1.73 15.66
CA LYS A 466 -23.58 -3.21 15.69
C LYS A 466 -24.28 -3.78 16.93
N SER A 467 -24.15 -3.13 18.09
CA SER A 467 -24.78 -3.57 19.35
C SER A 467 -26.32 -3.58 19.28
N LEU A 468 -26.91 -2.73 18.43
CA LEU A 468 -28.35 -2.68 18.14
C LEU A 468 -28.81 -3.76 17.14
N GLY A 469 -27.90 -4.66 16.72
CA GLY A 469 -28.21 -5.80 15.86
C GLY A 469 -28.10 -5.54 14.36
N PHE A 470 -27.53 -4.41 13.94
CA PHE A 470 -27.36 -4.09 12.52
C PHE A 470 -26.20 -4.88 11.86
N GLU A 471 -26.26 -5.01 10.54
CA GLU A 471 -25.06 -5.09 9.70
C GLU A 471 -24.66 -3.68 9.26
N VAL A 472 -23.37 -3.36 9.31
CA VAL A 472 -22.87 -2.02 8.96
C VAL A 472 -22.09 -2.07 7.64
N TYR A 473 -22.42 -1.19 6.71
CA TYR A 473 -21.76 -1.03 5.42
C TYR A 473 -21.12 0.35 5.36
N LEU A 474 -19.79 0.39 5.44
CA LEU A 474 -19.01 1.61 5.36
C LEU A 474 -18.79 2.01 3.91
N ALA A 475 -19.37 3.13 3.49
CA ALA A 475 -19.15 3.66 2.15
C ALA A 475 -18.15 4.81 2.20
N LEU A 476 -17.00 4.64 1.54
CA LEU A 476 -16.05 5.73 1.38
C LEU A 476 -16.65 6.76 0.42
N ASP A 477 -16.74 8.00 0.88
CA ASP A 477 -17.32 9.11 0.12
C ASP A 477 -16.28 9.77 -0.79
N GLU A 478 -16.68 10.04 -2.04
CA GLU A 478 -15.91 10.75 -3.08
C GLU A 478 -16.61 12.03 -3.56
N PHE A 479 -17.78 12.35 -3.01
CA PHE A 479 -18.63 13.43 -3.51
C PHE A 479 -18.27 14.81 -2.93
N SER A 480 -17.36 14.84 -1.94
CA SER A 480 -16.74 16.08 -1.51
C SER A 480 -15.78 16.60 -2.58
N TRP A 481 -16.21 17.64 -3.31
CA TRP A 481 -15.40 18.28 -4.34
C TRP A 481 -14.48 19.38 -3.81
N SER A 482 -14.68 19.82 -2.54
CA SER A 482 -13.87 20.85 -1.88
C SER A 482 -12.69 20.31 -1.07
N LYS A 483 -12.82 19.10 -0.51
CA LYS A 483 -11.74 18.45 0.25
C LYS A 483 -10.64 17.92 -0.68
N LYS A 484 -9.41 17.92 -0.17
CA LYS A 484 -8.27 17.19 -0.76
C LYS A 484 -7.99 15.98 0.14
N THR A 485 -8.48 14.84 -0.32
CA THR A 485 -8.38 13.56 0.38
C THR A 485 -7.21 12.73 -0.13
N GLN A 486 -6.75 11.80 0.68
CA GLN A 486 -5.87 10.73 0.19
C GLN A 486 -6.55 9.90 -0.91
N PRO A 487 -5.77 9.26 -1.80
CA PRO A 487 -6.28 8.26 -2.74
C PRO A 487 -7.20 7.25 -2.06
N ARG A 488 -8.28 6.88 -2.77
CA ARG A 488 -9.35 6.06 -2.19
C ARG A 488 -8.85 4.72 -1.66
N LEU A 489 -7.96 4.04 -2.39
CA LEU A 489 -7.50 2.70 -2.00
C LEU A 489 -6.68 2.73 -0.70
N TYR A 490 -5.94 3.82 -0.43
CA TYR A 490 -5.30 4.01 0.88
C TYR A 490 -6.31 4.20 2.01
N ARG A 491 -7.33 5.03 1.81
CA ARG A 491 -8.40 5.20 2.81
C ARG A 491 -9.17 3.90 3.01
N ARG A 492 -9.41 3.14 1.93
CA ARG A 492 -10.07 1.83 1.96
C ARG A 492 -9.26 0.85 2.78
N GLN A 493 -7.94 0.79 2.57
CA GLN A 493 -7.03 -0.03 3.35
C GLN A 493 -7.04 0.38 4.84
N ILE A 494 -6.94 1.67 5.15
CA ILE A 494 -7.00 2.19 6.54
C ILE A 494 -8.31 1.78 7.22
N ALA A 495 -9.45 1.94 6.55
CA ALA A 495 -10.74 1.52 7.06
C ALA A 495 -10.78 -0.01 7.25
N ASN A 496 -10.33 -0.79 6.25
CA ASN A 496 -10.31 -2.26 6.32
C ASN A 496 -9.51 -2.76 7.52
N LEU A 497 -8.28 -2.27 7.71
CA LEU A 497 -7.41 -2.57 8.85
C LEU A 497 -8.12 -2.26 10.18
N SER A 498 -8.86 -1.16 10.23
CA SER A 498 -9.53 -0.70 11.45
C SER A 498 -10.79 -1.50 11.80
N ILE A 499 -11.44 -2.16 10.84
CA ILE A 499 -12.74 -2.83 11.04
C ILE A 499 -12.70 -4.34 10.83
N ALA A 500 -11.54 -4.91 10.50
CA ALA A 500 -11.42 -6.32 10.18
C ALA A 500 -11.84 -7.24 11.34
N ASP A 501 -11.58 -6.81 12.58
CA ASP A 501 -12.00 -7.45 13.82
C ASP A 501 -13.51 -7.42 14.08
N GLU A 502 -14.26 -6.58 13.37
CA GLU A 502 -15.71 -6.46 13.50
C GLU A 502 -16.46 -7.31 12.45
N LEU A 503 -16.97 -8.48 12.85
CA LEU A 503 -17.52 -9.52 11.94
C LEU A 503 -18.72 -9.08 11.07
N ASN A 504 -19.59 -8.22 11.60
CA ASN A 504 -20.81 -7.75 10.91
C ASN A 504 -20.65 -6.36 10.27
N VAL A 505 -19.41 -5.97 9.98
CA VAL A 505 -19.05 -4.67 9.40
C VAL A 505 -18.30 -4.90 8.11
N TYR A 506 -18.73 -4.26 7.03
CA TYR A 506 -18.20 -4.46 5.69
C TYR A 506 -17.89 -3.13 5.03
N LEU A 507 -16.89 -3.12 4.15
CA LEU A 507 -16.70 -2.02 3.23
C LEU A 507 -17.71 -2.16 2.09
N PHE A 508 -18.39 -1.06 1.75
CA PHE A 508 -19.28 -1.02 0.60
C PHE A 508 -18.45 -1.12 -0.71
N PRO A 509 -18.96 -1.78 -1.76
CA PRO A 509 -18.24 -1.92 -3.03
C PRO A 509 -17.88 -0.57 -3.68
N ASP A 510 -16.72 -0.51 -4.32
CA ASP A 510 -16.20 0.70 -4.98
C ASP A 510 -16.86 0.97 -6.34
N ASP A 511 -17.39 -0.06 -6.97
CA ASP A 511 -18.00 -0.02 -8.30
C ASP A 511 -19.46 0.48 -8.30
N ILE A 512 -20.02 0.73 -7.12
CA ILE A 512 -21.38 1.23 -6.87
C ILE A 512 -21.31 2.56 -6.10
N PRO A 513 -21.15 3.70 -6.79
CA PRO A 513 -21.15 5.02 -6.14
C PRO A 513 -22.57 5.39 -5.67
N ILE A 514 -22.69 5.88 -4.43
CA ILE A 514 -23.96 6.33 -3.84
C ILE A 514 -23.84 7.77 -3.37
N ASN A 515 -24.27 8.71 -4.22
CA ASN A 515 -24.35 10.12 -3.83
C ASN A 515 -25.69 10.39 -3.12
N ILE A 516 -25.62 10.79 -1.85
CA ILE A 516 -26.81 11.09 -1.05
C ILE A 516 -27.67 12.24 -1.61
N ALA A 517 -27.11 13.07 -2.49
CA ALA A 517 -27.82 14.15 -3.17
C ALA A 517 -28.51 13.72 -4.48
N ASN A 518 -28.30 12.49 -4.95
CA ASN A 518 -28.83 11.96 -6.19
C ASN A 518 -29.96 10.95 -5.92
N ASN A 519 -31.17 11.23 -6.43
CA ASN A 519 -32.33 10.39 -6.17
C ASN A 519 -32.24 9.01 -6.85
N ASN A 520 -31.53 8.88 -7.97
CA ASN A 520 -31.34 7.61 -8.66
C ASN A 520 -30.42 6.70 -7.85
N ASP A 521 -29.38 7.26 -7.24
CA ASP A 521 -28.45 6.52 -6.38
C ASP A 521 -29.16 6.02 -5.11
N ILE A 522 -30.01 6.85 -4.50
CA ILE A 522 -30.84 6.42 -3.36
C ILE A 522 -31.83 5.33 -3.77
N ALA A 523 -32.41 5.39 -4.98
CA ALA A 523 -33.26 4.33 -5.49
C ALA A 523 -32.49 3.01 -5.70
N ALA A 524 -31.28 3.10 -6.27
CA ALA A 524 -30.39 1.96 -6.44
C ALA A 524 -29.99 1.35 -5.09
N LEU A 525 -29.64 2.18 -4.10
CA LEU A 525 -29.35 1.75 -2.73
C LEU A 525 -30.53 0.98 -2.12
N LYS A 526 -31.75 1.52 -2.22
CA LYS A 526 -32.96 0.82 -1.74
C LYS A 526 -33.18 -0.51 -2.43
N SER A 527 -32.90 -0.58 -3.74
CA SER A 527 -33.03 -1.83 -4.51
C SER A 527 -32.01 -2.89 -4.08
N LEU A 528 -30.78 -2.50 -3.77
CA LEU A 528 -29.73 -3.42 -3.30
C LEU A 528 -30.09 -4.06 -1.95
N PHE A 529 -30.81 -3.32 -1.12
CA PHE A 529 -31.25 -3.75 0.20
C PHE A 529 -32.76 -4.04 0.26
N ALA A 530 -33.40 -4.43 -0.84
CA ALA A 530 -34.86 -4.58 -0.90
C ALA A 530 -35.48 -5.50 0.17
N ASN A 531 -34.70 -6.45 0.69
CA ASN A 531 -35.12 -7.39 1.74
C ASN A 531 -34.72 -6.95 3.17
N LYS A 532 -34.18 -5.73 3.34
CA LYS A 532 -33.66 -5.21 4.60
C LYS A 532 -34.14 -3.78 4.86
N ASP A 533 -34.34 -3.46 6.13
CA ASP A 533 -34.56 -2.08 6.56
C ASP A 533 -33.23 -1.34 6.58
N ILE A 534 -33.03 -0.46 5.60
CA ILE A 534 -31.80 0.32 5.45
C ILE A 534 -31.89 1.66 6.19
N TYR A 535 -30.88 1.90 7.04
CA TYR A 535 -30.72 3.12 7.82
C TYR A 535 -29.46 3.88 7.36
N LEU A 536 -29.61 5.15 7.03
CA LEU A 536 -28.51 6.04 6.73
C LEU A 536 -27.88 6.57 8.03
N VAL A 537 -26.58 6.36 8.21
CA VAL A 537 -25.86 6.87 9.38
C VAL A 537 -25.29 8.24 9.07
N VAL A 538 -25.65 9.25 9.87
CA VAL A 538 -25.19 10.63 9.69
C VAL A 538 -24.92 11.32 11.03
N GLY A 539 -23.95 12.23 11.03
CA GLY A 539 -23.79 13.19 12.12
C GLY A 539 -24.83 14.33 12.03
N SER A 540 -25.15 14.95 13.16
CA SER A 540 -26.04 16.12 13.20
C SER A 540 -25.50 17.30 12.37
N ASP A 541 -24.18 17.45 12.26
CA ASP A 541 -23.50 18.45 11.43
C ASP A 541 -23.76 18.26 9.93
N VAL A 542 -23.84 17.02 9.46
CA VAL A 542 -24.15 16.70 8.06
C VAL A 542 -25.59 17.08 7.72
N ILE A 543 -26.54 16.84 8.63
CA ILE A 543 -27.96 17.19 8.42
C ILE A 543 -28.13 18.70 8.21
N ILE A 544 -27.41 19.51 8.98
CA ILE A 544 -27.47 20.98 8.89
C ILE A 544 -26.84 21.50 7.60
N ASN A 545 -25.70 20.94 7.20
CA ASN A 545 -24.84 21.53 6.17
C ASN A 545 -24.99 20.91 4.77
N ALA A 546 -25.45 19.66 4.66
CA ALA A 546 -25.54 18.98 3.37
C ALA A 546 -26.72 19.50 2.54
N SER A 547 -26.43 19.94 1.31
CA SER A 547 -27.44 20.45 0.38
C SER A 547 -28.53 19.43 0.01
N ALA A 548 -28.27 18.13 0.22
CA ALA A 548 -29.24 17.06 -0.02
C ALA A 548 -30.54 17.23 0.80
N TYR A 549 -30.44 17.69 2.05
CA TYR A 549 -31.60 17.93 2.92
C TYR A 549 -32.38 19.21 2.60
N ASN A 550 -31.82 20.09 1.77
CA ASN A 550 -32.51 21.29 1.27
C ASN A 550 -33.30 21.02 -0.03
N LYS A 551 -33.13 19.84 -0.66
CA LYS A 551 -33.87 19.48 -1.87
C LYS A 551 -35.31 19.07 -1.55
N ARG A 552 -36.20 19.17 -2.56
CA ARG A 552 -37.60 18.75 -2.44
C ARG A 552 -37.71 17.26 -2.10
N VAL A 553 -38.59 16.92 -1.17
CA VAL A 553 -38.89 15.53 -0.78
C VAL A 553 -39.54 14.77 -1.95
N THR A 554 -38.92 13.67 -2.36
CA THR A 554 -39.43 12.72 -3.38
C THR A 554 -39.37 11.28 -2.85
N LYS A 555 -40.01 10.32 -3.56
CA LYS A 555 -40.06 8.89 -3.19
C LYS A 555 -38.67 8.25 -3.00
N SER A 556 -37.68 8.75 -3.73
CA SER A 556 -36.29 8.29 -3.69
C SER A 556 -35.33 9.40 -3.28
N SER A 557 -35.80 10.39 -2.51
CA SER A 557 -34.90 11.38 -1.89
C SER A 557 -34.32 10.84 -0.58
N ILE A 558 -33.24 11.46 -0.09
CA ILE A 558 -32.61 11.12 1.20
C ILE A 558 -33.63 11.04 2.36
N HIS A 559 -34.61 11.95 2.40
CA HIS A 559 -35.70 12.00 3.39
C HIS A 559 -36.55 10.73 3.48
N SER A 560 -36.52 9.88 2.45
CA SER A 560 -37.33 8.66 2.39
C SER A 560 -36.61 7.42 2.95
N LEU A 561 -35.38 7.56 3.44
CA LEU A 561 -34.63 6.51 4.14
C LEU A 561 -34.87 6.60 5.64
N ASN A 562 -34.68 5.47 6.34
CA ASN A 562 -34.52 5.49 7.79
C ASN A 562 -33.15 6.10 8.13
N HIS A 563 -32.99 6.68 9.32
CA HIS A 563 -31.77 7.36 9.72
C HIS A 563 -31.30 6.92 11.12
N ILE A 564 -29.99 6.84 11.28
CA ILE A 564 -29.32 6.81 12.59
C ILE A 564 -28.53 8.12 12.70
N ILE A 565 -28.94 8.98 13.62
CA ILE A 565 -28.38 10.33 13.82
C ILE A 565 -27.51 10.33 15.07
N PHE A 566 -26.23 10.61 14.92
CA PHE A 566 -25.33 10.87 16.04
C PHE A 566 -25.33 12.36 16.38
N LYS A 567 -25.81 12.69 17.58
CA LYS A 567 -25.73 14.07 18.11
C LYS A 567 -24.31 14.34 18.60
N ARG A 568 -23.76 15.53 18.29
CA ARG A 568 -22.55 16.04 18.95
C ARG A 568 -22.93 16.83 20.20
N SER A 569 -22.21 16.58 21.29
CA SER A 569 -22.34 17.24 22.60
C SER A 569 -21.34 18.38 22.78
N SER A 570 -20.79 18.93 21.69
CA SER A 570 -19.89 20.08 21.80
C SER A 570 -20.61 21.19 22.55
N SER A 571 -19.97 21.71 23.61
CA SER A 571 -20.41 22.76 24.54
C SER A 571 -20.75 24.12 23.87
N ILE A 572 -20.84 24.13 22.54
CA ILE A 572 -21.02 25.27 21.63
C ILE A 572 -22.19 25.01 20.64
N SER A 573 -22.96 23.93 20.79
CA SER A 573 -24.23 23.81 20.06
C SER A 573 -25.19 24.88 20.57
N SER A 574 -25.30 25.98 19.82
CA SER A 574 -26.29 27.01 20.13
C SER A 574 -27.69 26.40 20.06
N GLU A 575 -28.62 26.81 20.92
CA GLU A 575 -30.05 26.37 20.87
C GLU A 575 -30.64 26.46 19.45
N LYS A 576 -30.10 27.37 18.62
CA LYS A 576 -30.45 27.52 17.20
C LYS A 576 -30.05 26.32 16.32
N GLU A 577 -28.91 25.67 16.55
CA GLU A 577 -28.46 24.52 15.75
C GLU A 577 -29.23 23.24 16.09
N GLU A 578 -29.58 23.06 17.38
CA GLU A 578 -30.46 21.97 17.80
C GLU A 578 -31.86 22.13 17.20
N ALA A 579 -32.46 23.31 17.30
CA ALA A 579 -33.77 23.60 16.69
C ALA A 579 -33.77 23.37 15.17
N LYS A 580 -32.69 23.75 14.47
CA LYS A 580 -32.55 23.55 13.03
C LYS A 580 -32.38 22.07 12.65
N THR A 581 -31.68 21.30 13.47
CA THR A 581 -31.55 19.85 13.29
C THR A 581 -32.89 19.15 13.48
N GLU A 582 -33.67 19.55 14.49
CA GLU A 582 -35.01 19.03 14.73
C GLU A 582 -35.98 19.39 13.58
N GLU A 583 -35.94 20.63 13.08
CA GLU A 583 -36.75 21.06 11.94
C GLU A 583 -36.47 20.21 10.68
N ILE A 584 -35.20 19.96 10.37
CA ILE A 584 -34.81 19.15 9.21
C ILE A 584 -35.12 17.67 9.46
N SER A 585 -34.93 17.17 10.68
CA SER A 585 -35.25 15.78 11.05
C SER A 585 -36.75 15.50 10.90
N ASN A 586 -37.62 16.49 11.16
CA ASN A 586 -39.06 16.37 10.93
C ASN A 586 -39.44 16.23 9.44
N LYS A 587 -38.55 16.55 8.50
CA LYS A 587 -38.75 16.32 7.06
C LYS A 587 -38.46 14.87 6.65
N ILE A 588 -37.79 14.10 7.50
CA ILE A 588 -37.49 12.69 7.28
C ILE A 588 -38.77 11.87 7.50
N LYS A 589 -39.12 11.03 6.51
CA LYS A 589 -40.32 10.20 6.53
C LYS A 589 -40.09 8.78 7.04
N GLY A 590 -38.83 8.31 7.05
CA GLY A 590 -38.45 7.01 7.61
C GLY A 590 -38.21 7.06 9.12
N ASP A 591 -37.93 5.91 9.71
CA ASP A 591 -37.64 5.79 11.14
C ASP A 591 -36.33 6.51 11.49
N VAL A 592 -36.31 7.22 12.63
CA VAL A 592 -35.13 7.96 13.10
C VAL A 592 -34.69 7.42 14.46
N ILE A 593 -33.45 6.94 14.54
CA ILE A 593 -32.79 6.52 15.79
C ILE A 593 -31.75 7.59 16.15
N GLN A 594 -31.81 8.13 17.36
CA GLN A 594 -30.83 9.12 17.84
C GLN A 594 -29.87 8.48 18.83
N LEU A 595 -28.57 8.64 18.60
CA LEU A 595 -27.49 8.13 19.45
C LEU A 595 -26.54 9.26 19.85
N LYS A 596 -25.78 9.04 20.93
CA LYS A 596 -24.73 9.94 21.41
C LYS A 596 -23.46 9.12 21.63
N LEU A 597 -22.30 9.72 21.34
CA LEU A 597 -21.02 9.12 21.67
C LEU A 597 -20.58 9.55 23.08
N PRO A 598 -19.68 8.81 23.73
CA PRO A 598 -18.99 9.29 24.91
C PRO A 598 -18.22 10.60 24.60
N ILE A 599 -18.26 11.57 25.52
CA ILE A 599 -17.67 12.93 25.33
C ILE A 599 -16.21 12.86 24.83
N HIS A 600 -15.39 12.00 25.44
CA HIS A 600 -13.97 11.86 25.09
C HIS A 600 -13.70 11.32 23.66
N MET A 601 -14.71 10.72 23.01
CA MET A 601 -14.61 10.24 21.62
C MET A 601 -15.22 11.19 20.60
N GLU A 602 -16.03 12.17 21.04
CA GLU A 602 -16.67 13.14 20.13
C GLU A 602 -15.68 14.13 19.54
N ASP A 603 -14.63 14.48 20.29
CA ASP A 603 -13.60 15.43 19.87
C ASP A 603 -12.61 14.83 18.84
N ILE A 604 -12.61 13.50 18.66
CA ILE A 604 -11.74 12.81 17.71
C ILE A 604 -12.27 13.04 16.28
N SER A 605 -11.61 13.93 15.55
CA SER A 605 -11.91 14.20 14.13
C SER A 605 -10.74 13.82 13.22
N SER A 606 -11.04 13.52 11.95
CA SER A 606 -9.99 13.32 10.93
C SER A 606 -9.10 14.56 10.77
N SER A 607 -9.64 15.77 10.99
CA SER A 607 -8.85 17.02 11.00
C SER A 607 -7.81 17.02 12.11
N LEU A 608 -8.21 16.65 13.33
CA LEU A 608 -7.32 16.57 14.49
C LEU A 608 -6.18 15.56 14.25
N ILE A 609 -6.50 14.41 13.66
CA ILE A 609 -5.50 13.38 13.33
C ILE A 609 -4.46 13.93 12.34
N ARG A 610 -4.92 14.61 11.28
CA ARG A 610 -4.03 15.22 10.27
C ARG A 610 -3.15 16.32 10.89
N GLU A 611 -3.72 17.15 11.76
CA GLU A 611 -2.97 18.17 12.52
C GLU A 611 -1.89 17.53 13.40
N HIS A 612 -2.22 16.44 14.11
CA HIS A 612 -1.23 15.72 14.92
C HIS A 612 -0.11 15.14 14.07
N ILE A 613 -0.42 14.57 12.91
CA ILE A 613 0.61 14.06 11.98
C ILE A 613 1.52 15.20 11.51
N ASP A 614 0.95 16.35 11.14
CA ASP A 614 1.71 17.51 10.66
C ASP A 614 2.62 18.11 11.73
N GLU A 615 2.15 18.14 12.98
CA GLU A 615 2.89 18.61 14.15
C GLU A 615 3.79 17.54 14.77
N ASN A 616 3.88 16.35 14.16
CA ASN A 616 4.67 15.22 14.66
C ASN A 616 4.29 14.81 16.10
N ARG A 617 2.99 14.90 16.42
CA ARG A 617 2.37 14.40 17.66
C ARG A 617 1.89 12.96 17.47
N ASP A 618 1.81 12.21 18.58
CA ASP A 618 1.35 10.82 18.55
C ASP A 618 -0.16 10.72 18.24
N ILE A 619 -0.54 9.78 17.38
CA ILE A 619 -1.92 9.48 16.98
C ILE A 619 -2.42 8.11 17.49
N SER A 620 -1.66 7.43 18.34
CA SER A 620 -1.98 6.07 18.81
C SER A 620 -3.36 5.94 19.47
N LYS A 621 -3.84 7.02 20.10
CA LYS A 621 -5.18 7.07 20.72
C LYS A 621 -6.29 7.51 19.78
N LEU A 622 -5.96 7.91 18.55
CA LEU A 622 -6.91 8.50 17.59
C LEU A 622 -7.29 7.55 16.45
N VAL A 623 -6.43 6.59 16.11
CA VAL A 623 -6.63 5.59 15.04
C VAL A 623 -6.30 4.17 15.52
N ASP A 624 -6.73 3.14 14.78
CA ASP A 624 -6.34 1.75 15.08
C ASP A 624 -4.81 1.56 14.93
N PRO A 625 -4.14 0.75 15.77
CA PRO A 625 -2.68 0.59 15.71
C PRO A 625 -2.15 0.09 14.35
N MET A 626 -2.88 -0.79 13.65
CA MET A 626 -2.48 -1.23 12.31
C MET A 626 -2.60 -0.08 11.29
N ALA A 627 -3.65 0.73 11.43
CA ALA A 627 -3.83 1.91 10.61
C ALA A 627 -2.75 2.97 10.90
N GLN A 628 -2.35 3.17 12.15
CA GLN A 628 -1.24 4.06 12.53
C GLN A 628 0.06 3.65 11.83
N LYS A 629 0.45 2.38 11.96
CA LYS A 629 1.64 1.83 11.30
C LYS A 629 1.60 2.02 9.80
N PHE A 630 0.46 1.72 9.18
CA PHE A 630 0.26 1.93 7.76
C PHE A 630 0.41 3.41 7.35
N ILE A 631 -0.17 4.34 8.12
CA ILE A 631 -0.05 5.78 7.87
C ILE A 631 1.41 6.23 7.92
N TYR A 632 2.16 5.81 8.94
CA TYR A 632 3.57 6.19 9.10
C TYR A 632 4.48 5.52 8.07
N GLU A 633 4.29 4.22 7.80
CA GLU A 633 5.11 3.49 6.83
C GLU A 633 4.92 4.01 5.40
N TYR A 634 3.71 4.50 5.05
CA TYR A 634 3.42 5.08 3.74
C TYR A 634 3.54 6.62 3.72
N ASN A 635 3.97 7.25 4.82
CA ASN A 635 4.08 8.72 4.95
C ASN A 635 2.80 9.48 4.51
N LEU A 636 1.63 8.97 4.90
CA LEU A 636 0.35 9.55 4.50
C LEU A 636 0.02 10.80 5.33
N TYR A 637 -0.77 11.70 4.75
CA TYR A 637 -1.28 12.96 5.35
C TYR A 637 -0.25 14.05 5.66
N LEU A 638 1.04 13.71 5.72
CA LEU A 638 2.09 14.63 6.11
C LEU A 638 2.20 15.82 5.14
N ARG A 639 1.92 17.01 5.69
CA ARG A 639 1.89 18.34 5.07
C ARG A 639 1.02 18.41 3.84
N GLU A 640 -0.12 17.73 3.92
CA GLU A 640 -1.11 17.79 2.87
C GLU A 640 -2.25 18.71 3.30
N PRO A 641 -2.63 19.68 2.45
CA PRO A 641 -3.73 20.56 2.79
C PRO A 641 -5.03 19.75 2.83
N GLN A 642 -5.91 20.09 3.77
CA GLN A 642 -7.20 19.41 3.93
C GLN A 642 -8.20 19.77 2.83
N TYR A 643 -8.07 20.97 2.28
CA TYR A 643 -8.94 21.51 1.26
C TYR A 643 -8.16 21.77 -0.02
N LYS A 644 -8.86 21.66 -1.14
CA LYS A 644 -8.31 22.09 -2.42
C LYS A 644 -8.22 23.61 -2.42
N THR A 645 -7.16 24.12 -3.04
CA THR A 645 -6.95 25.56 -3.17
C THR A 645 -7.90 26.12 -4.22
N LEU A 646 -8.62 27.18 -3.89
CA LEU A 646 -9.36 27.93 -4.89
C LEU A 646 -8.36 28.55 -5.86
N ILE A 647 -8.58 28.42 -7.18
CA ILE A 647 -7.70 29.08 -8.13
C ILE A 647 -7.85 30.58 -7.94
N GLN A 648 -6.80 31.21 -7.42
CA GLN A 648 -6.68 32.66 -7.45
C GLN A 648 -6.22 33.04 -8.86
N THR A 649 -7.09 33.71 -9.60
CA THR A 649 -6.69 34.36 -10.84
C THR A 649 -5.69 35.46 -10.47
N LYS A 650 -4.45 35.36 -10.98
CA LYS A 650 -3.57 36.55 -10.99
C LYS A 650 -4.36 37.68 -11.63
N SER A 651 -4.24 38.86 -11.05
CA SER A 651 -4.85 40.09 -11.53
C SER A 651 -4.16 40.61 -12.80
N LEU A 652 -3.86 39.74 -13.77
CA LEU A 652 -3.27 40.17 -15.04
C LEU A 652 -4.33 40.06 -16.12
N GLU A 653 -4.75 41.21 -16.65
CA GLU A 653 -5.62 41.29 -17.83
C GLU A 653 -4.76 41.60 -19.05
N ILE A 654 -5.04 40.88 -20.15
CA ILE A 654 -4.34 41.07 -21.43
C ILE A 654 -5.35 41.61 -22.43
N ASP A 655 -5.08 42.79 -22.95
CA ASP A 655 -5.86 43.44 -23.99
C ASP A 655 -5.03 43.55 -25.26
N ILE A 656 -5.61 43.18 -26.40
CA ILE A 656 -5.03 43.43 -27.72
C ILE A 656 -5.83 44.55 -28.37
N ILE A 657 -5.19 45.68 -28.57
CA ILE A 657 -5.81 46.87 -29.18
C ILE A 657 -5.19 47.13 -30.55
N SER A 658 -6.04 47.46 -31.52
CA SER A 658 -5.61 47.78 -32.89
C SER A 658 -5.53 49.28 -33.15
N ASN A 659 -6.15 50.11 -32.31
CA ASN A 659 -6.16 51.56 -32.42
C ASN A 659 -5.77 52.18 -31.08
N LEU A 660 -4.75 53.04 -31.08
CA LEU A 660 -4.30 53.73 -29.88
C LEU A 660 -5.21 54.93 -29.59
N THR A 661 -6.12 54.81 -28.63
CA THR A 661 -6.96 55.94 -28.19
C THR A 661 -6.11 56.96 -27.42
N SER A 662 -6.53 58.23 -27.39
CA SER A 662 -5.83 59.28 -26.63
C SER A 662 -5.68 58.92 -25.15
N GLN A 663 -6.66 58.22 -24.58
CA GLN A 663 -6.63 57.75 -23.20
C GLN A 663 -5.53 56.70 -22.94
N ILE A 664 -5.44 55.65 -23.77
CA ILE A 664 -4.42 54.60 -23.62
C ILE A 664 -3.03 55.19 -23.89
N ARG A 665 -2.96 56.14 -24.82
CA ARG A 665 -1.74 56.91 -25.09
C ARG A 665 -1.28 57.64 -23.82
N ASP A 666 -2.16 58.36 -23.15
CA ASP A 666 -1.78 59.10 -21.95
C ASP A 666 -1.43 58.15 -20.78
N GLU A 667 -2.10 57.00 -20.66
CA GLU A 667 -1.77 55.94 -19.69
C GLU A 667 -0.39 55.31 -19.90
N ILE A 668 -0.01 54.99 -21.15
CA ILE A 668 1.33 54.46 -21.48
C ILE A 668 2.41 55.49 -21.15
N GLY A 669 2.18 56.76 -21.50
CA GLY A 669 3.09 57.85 -21.14
C GLY A 669 3.23 58.00 -19.61
N HIS A 670 2.12 57.89 -18.87
CA HIS A 670 2.06 58.08 -17.43
C HIS A 670 2.54 56.88 -16.60
N HIS A 671 2.58 55.66 -17.14
CA HIS A 671 2.99 54.46 -16.40
C HIS A 671 4.29 53.83 -16.88
N ILE A 672 4.66 53.97 -18.15
CA ILE A 672 5.84 53.32 -18.73
C ILE A 672 6.97 54.33 -18.97
N PHE A 673 6.66 55.49 -19.54
CA PHE A 673 7.66 56.48 -19.97
C PHE A 673 7.81 57.68 -19.00
N VAL A 674 7.47 57.49 -17.72
CA VAL A 674 7.41 58.53 -16.66
C VAL A 674 8.70 59.36 -16.55
N HIS A 675 9.85 58.77 -16.88
CA HIS A 675 11.17 59.37 -16.70
C HIS A 675 11.91 59.68 -18.02
N THR A 676 11.22 59.66 -19.17
CA THR A 676 11.85 59.85 -20.49
C THR A 676 11.00 60.68 -21.44
N ASP A 677 11.63 61.59 -22.22
CA ASP A 677 10.96 62.36 -23.29
C ASP A 677 10.67 61.54 -24.56
N LEU A 678 10.99 60.23 -24.57
CA LEU A 678 10.87 59.31 -25.70
C LEU A 678 9.44 59.26 -26.30
N TYR A 679 8.43 59.53 -25.48
CA TYR A 679 7.03 59.43 -25.88
C TYR A 679 6.56 60.52 -26.85
N LYS A 680 7.17 61.71 -26.83
CA LYS A 680 6.77 62.84 -27.70
C LYS A 680 7.18 62.64 -29.17
N ASN A 681 8.19 61.81 -29.43
CA ASN A 681 8.70 61.56 -30.78
C ASN A 681 8.08 60.33 -31.47
N ALA A 682 7.41 59.43 -30.74
CA ALA A 682 6.85 58.19 -31.27
C ALA A 682 5.46 58.36 -31.93
N GLY A 683 4.80 59.52 -31.76
CA GLY A 683 3.40 59.70 -32.14
C GLY A 683 3.11 59.79 -33.65
N GLU A 684 4.10 60.15 -34.48
CA GLU A 684 3.93 60.25 -35.94
C GLU A 684 4.07 58.89 -36.64
N ASP A 685 4.98 58.01 -36.19
CA ASP A 685 5.24 56.69 -36.81
C ASP A 685 4.18 55.62 -36.47
N ILE A 686 3.52 55.71 -35.31
CA ILE A 686 2.53 54.70 -34.84
C ILE A 686 1.30 54.62 -35.74
N ASN A 687 0.88 55.73 -36.35
CA ASN A 687 -0.32 55.79 -37.20
C ASN A 687 -0.08 55.32 -38.64
N GLU A 688 1.16 55.35 -39.15
CA GLU A 688 1.46 54.95 -40.54
C GLU A 688 1.56 53.43 -40.74
N LYS A 689 1.92 52.66 -39.69
CA LYS A 689 2.25 51.22 -39.77
C LYS A 689 1.15 50.24 -39.29
N ASN A 690 -0.05 50.71 -38.95
CA ASN A 690 -1.12 49.89 -38.35
C ASN A 690 -0.65 49.08 -37.14
N ILE A 691 0.12 49.72 -36.25
CA ILE A 691 0.69 49.06 -35.07
C ILE A 691 -0.42 48.64 -34.11
N LYS A 692 -0.38 47.37 -33.70
CA LYS A 692 -1.20 46.79 -32.64
C LYS A 692 -0.41 46.80 -31.34
N PHE A 693 -1.14 46.83 -30.22
CA PHE A 693 -0.55 46.79 -28.89
C PHE A 693 -1.16 45.64 -28.09
N LEU A 694 -0.30 44.81 -27.50
CA LEU A 694 -0.68 43.87 -26.44
C LEU A 694 -0.31 44.50 -25.11
N ILE A 695 -1.31 44.82 -24.30
CA ILE A 695 -1.16 45.52 -23.02
C ILE A 695 -1.46 44.54 -21.88
N ILE A 696 -0.57 44.49 -20.89
CA ILE A 696 -0.79 43.77 -19.64
C ILE A 696 -1.15 44.79 -18.54
N ARG A 697 -2.31 44.58 -17.91
CA ARG A 697 -2.85 45.42 -16.84
C ARG A 697 -2.94 44.67 -15.53
N ASP A 698 -2.78 45.38 -14.42
CA ASP A 698 -3.08 44.85 -13.10
C ASP A 698 -4.55 45.10 -12.71
N ALA A 699 -5.34 44.03 -12.70
CA ALA A 699 -6.75 44.05 -12.30
C ALA A 699 -6.96 44.39 -10.81
N SER A 700 -5.92 44.29 -9.97
CA SER A 700 -6.02 44.59 -8.53
C SER A 700 -5.82 46.09 -8.22
N THR A 701 -5.13 46.83 -9.10
CA THR A 701 -4.78 48.24 -8.93
C THR A 701 -5.47 49.14 -9.96
N LYS A 702 -6.80 49.05 -10.06
CA LYS A 702 -7.64 49.87 -10.98
C LYS A 702 -7.18 49.82 -12.46
N GLY A 703 -6.53 48.73 -12.91
CA GLY A 703 -6.14 48.55 -14.30
C GLY A 703 -4.84 49.26 -14.71
N LYS A 704 -3.92 49.52 -13.76
CA LYS A 704 -2.58 50.11 -14.04
C LYS A 704 -1.86 49.29 -15.11
N ILE A 705 -1.31 49.96 -16.13
CA ILE A 705 -0.50 49.31 -17.17
C ILE A 705 0.84 48.85 -16.57
N LEU A 706 1.11 47.55 -16.66
CA LEU A 706 2.34 46.93 -16.19
C LEU A 706 3.41 46.83 -17.28
N GLY A 707 2.98 46.67 -18.53
CA GLY A 707 3.84 46.58 -19.70
C GLY A 707 3.04 46.39 -20.98
N PHE A 708 3.69 46.60 -22.13
CA PHE A 708 3.09 46.37 -23.43
C PHE A 708 4.11 45.90 -24.47
N SER A 709 3.62 45.22 -25.52
CA SER A 709 4.34 45.00 -26.77
C SER A 709 3.64 45.74 -27.90
N ALA A 710 4.42 46.46 -28.71
CA ALA A 710 3.98 47.02 -29.98
C ALA A 710 4.42 46.09 -31.11
N PHE A 711 3.50 45.77 -32.01
CA PHE A 711 3.78 44.88 -33.13
C PHE A 711 2.85 45.14 -34.31
N HIS A 712 3.29 44.79 -35.51
CA HIS A 712 2.46 44.83 -36.71
C HIS A 712 2.76 43.65 -37.65
N PHE A 713 1.94 43.49 -38.68
CA PHE A 713 2.04 42.37 -39.61
C PHE A 713 2.45 42.87 -41.00
N ILE A 714 3.45 42.24 -41.59
CA ILE A 714 3.89 42.55 -42.96
C ILE A 714 3.84 41.33 -43.87
N LYS A 715 3.77 41.58 -45.17
CA LYS A 715 3.96 40.58 -46.22
C LYS A 715 5.42 40.60 -46.71
N LEU A 716 5.86 39.50 -47.32
CA LEU A 716 7.18 39.42 -47.98
C LEU A 716 7.41 40.53 -49.02
N THR A 717 6.36 41.05 -49.65
CA THR A 717 6.42 42.16 -50.61
C THR A 717 6.77 43.50 -49.98
N GLU A 718 6.60 43.64 -48.67
CA GLU A 718 6.74 44.90 -47.91
C GLU A 718 8.09 44.99 -47.18
N LEU A 719 8.92 43.93 -47.21
CA LEU A 719 10.19 43.85 -46.47
C LEU A 719 11.13 45.05 -46.70
N TYR A 720 11.32 45.48 -47.95
CA TYR A 720 12.21 46.62 -48.23
C TYR A 720 11.62 47.95 -47.75
N ARG A 721 10.29 48.10 -47.80
CA ARG A 721 9.61 49.27 -47.25
C ARG A 721 9.81 49.35 -45.73
N GLU A 722 9.84 48.19 -45.07
CA GLU A 722 10.00 48.10 -43.62
C GLU A 722 11.44 48.39 -43.16
N PHE A 723 12.41 47.60 -43.64
CA PHE A 723 13.79 47.68 -43.13
C PHE A 723 14.68 48.68 -43.87
N LYS A 724 14.32 49.09 -45.09
CA LYS A 724 15.14 49.94 -45.99
C LYS A 724 16.59 49.46 -46.17
N ASN A 725 16.85 48.17 -45.92
CA ASN A 725 18.17 47.54 -45.98
C ASN A 725 18.09 46.25 -46.81
N THR A 726 18.77 46.22 -47.95
CA THR A 726 18.71 45.09 -48.88
C THR A 726 19.23 43.79 -48.27
N GLN A 727 20.30 43.84 -47.45
CA GLN A 727 20.90 42.66 -46.83
C GLN A 727 19.96 42.00 -45.81
N VAL A 728 19.31 42.80 -44.96
CA VAL A 728 18.28 42.31 -44.02
C VAL A 728 17.11 41.67 -44.78
N THR A 729 16.64 42.32 -45.85
CA THR A 729 15.50 41.81 -46.62
C THR A 729 15.80 40.52 -47.38
N GLU A 730 17.02 40.36 -47.89
CA GLU A 730 17.45 39.14 -48.59
C GLU A 730 17.50 37.96 -47.62
N HIS A 731 18.14 38.15 -46.46
CA HIS A 731 18.19 37.12 -45.42
C HIS A 731 16.80 36.69 -44.95
N ILE A 732 15.89 37.65 -44.67
CA ILE A 732 14.52 37.31 -44.25
C ILE A 732 13.76 36.58 -45.36
N ARG A 733 13.98 36.91 -46.65
CA ARG A 733 13.33 36.19 -47.77
C ARG A 733 13.77 34.74 -47.89
N GLU A 734 14.99 34.39 -47.49
CA GLU A 734 15.49 33.01 -47.53
C GLU A 734 14.83 32.13 -46.46
N VAL A 735 14.51 32.70 -45.30
CA VAL A 735 14.08 31.93 -44.11
C VAL A 735 12.58 32.04 -43.83
N ALA A 736 11.96 33.19 -44.11
CA ALA A 736 10.55 33.46 -43.81
C ALA A 736 9.63 33.06 -44.97
N SER A 737 8.43 32.58 -44.67
CA SER A 737 7.44 32.18 -45.69
C SER A 737 6.02 32.55 -45.28
N GLY A 738 5.39 33.53 -45.92
CA GLY A 738 4.03 33.97 -45.58
C GLY A 738 4.00 35.37 -44.95
N LYS A 739 3.09 35.60 -44.01
CA LYS A 739 3.03 36.85 -43.24
C LYS A 739 4.03 36.80 -42.08
N ILE A 740 4.64 37.94 -41.77
CA ILE A 740 5.68 38.08 -40.75
C ILE A 740 5.17 38.99 -39.64
N LEU A 741 5.39 38.57 -38.40
CA LEU A 741 5.19 39.39 -37.21
C LEU A 741 6.42 40.29 -37.01
N ILE A 742 6.24 41.61 -36.98
CA ILE A 742 7.28 42.54 -36.56
C ILE A 742 6.95 43.00 -35.15
N ILE A 743 7.85 42.76 -34.21
CA ILE A 743 7.78 43.29 -32.85
C ILE A 743 8.60 44.58 -32.81
N ASP A 744 7.89 45.70 -32.77
CA ASP A 744 8.42 47.07 -32.88
C ASP A 744 8.99 47.60 -31.56
N GLY A 745 8.69 46.93 -30.44
CA GLY A 745 9.23 47.24 -29.13
C GLY A 745 8.47 46.56 -27.99
N ILE A 746 9.17 46.32 -26.88
CA ILE A 746 8.61 45.74 -25.65
C ILE A 746 9.01 46.63 -24.48
N TYR A 747 8.03 47.03 -23.67
CA TYR A 747 8.25 47.97 -22.56
C TYR A 747 7.53 47.52 -21.31
N ILE A 748 8.16 47.74 -20.15
CA ILE A 748 7.66 47.37 -18.84
C ILE A 748 7.82 48.54 -17.89
N ASN A 749 6.89 48.65 -16.95
CA ASN A 749 6.95 49.62 -15.88
C ASN A 749 8.09 49.29 -14.90
N GLN A 750 9.04 50.21 -14.72
CA GLN A 750 10.20 50.04 -13.84
C GLN A 750 9.85 49.97 -12.35
N GLU A 751 8.66 50.46 -11.93
CA GLU A 751 8.19 50.39 -10.55
C GLU A 751 7.58 49.02 -10.17
N ASN A 752 7.64 48.04 -11.06
CA ASN A 752 6.93 46.78 -10.90
C ASN A 752 7.69 45.77 -10.02
N THR A 753 6.92 44.95 -9.30
CA THR A 753 7.41 43.88 -8.42
C THR A 753 7.26 42.48 -9.03
N HIS A 754 6.59 42.33 -10.18
CA HIS A 754 6.41 41.03 -10.82
C HIS A 754 7.65 40.58 -11.60
N SER A 755 8.32 39.52 -11.14
CA SER A 755 9.34 38.82 -11.92
C SER A 755 8.71 38.14 -13.15
N ASP A 756 9.42 38.17 -14.28
CA ASP A 756 9.12 37.49 -15.56
C ASP A 756 8.12 38.18 -16.52
N LEU A 757 7.79 39.47 -16.34
CA LEU A 757 6.84 40.15 -17.23
C LEU A 757 7.31 40.27 -18.68
N GLU A 758 8.61 40.47 -18.92
CA GLU A 758 9.20 40.49 -20.27
C GLU A 758 8.87 39.20 -21.00
N GLN A 759 9.09 38.06 -20.34
CA GLN A 759 8.83 36.75 -20.90
C GLN A 759 7.34 36.53 -21.14
N ILE A 760 6.47 36.97 -20.22
CA ILE A 760 5.02 36.87 -20.41
C ILE A 760 4.60 37.69 -21.64
N ILE A 761 4.99 38.96 -21.75
CA ILE A 761 4.62 39.83 -22.87
C ILE A 761 5.06 39.23 -24.21
N ILE A 762 6.31 38.78 -24.31
CA ILE A 762 6.85 38.16 -25.52
C ILE A 762 6.06 36.89 -25.87
N THR A 763 5.85 36.01 -24.89
CA THR A 763 5.12 34.75 -25.09
C THR A 763 3.69 35.00 -25.56
N GLU A 764 2.98 35.95 -24.95
CA GLU A 764 1.61 36.29 -25.32
C GLU A 764 1.52 36.91 -26.71
N THR A 765 2.49 37.75 -27.07
CA THR A 765 2.57 38.37 -28.41
C THR A 765 2.83 37.33 -29.49
N LEU A 766 3.77 36.41 -29.26
CA LEU A 766 4.07 35.33 -30.20
C LEU A 766 2.95 34.30 -30.29
N ALA A 767 2.29 33.98 -29.18
CA ALA A 767 1.14 33.10 -29.18
C ALA A 767 -0.04 33.70 -29.97
N HIS A 768 -0.29 35.01 -29.84
CA HIS A 768 -1.26 35.70 -30.68
C HIS A 768 -0.86 35.67 -32.16
N GLY A 769 0.44 35.87 -32.47
CA GLY A 769 0.95 35.74 -33.83
C GLY A 769 0.71 34.35 -34.44
N LEU A 770 0.88 33.28 -33.66
CA LEU A 770 0.57 31.90 -34.08
C LEU A 770 -0.93 31.70 -34.35
N GLU A 771 -1.81 32.34 -33.57
CA GLU A 771 -3.27 32.29 -33.76
C GLU A 771 -3.71 33.00 -35.06
N GLU A 772 -2.95 34.01 -35.50
CA GLU A 772 -3.15 34.78 -36.74
C GLU A 772 -2.41 34.18 -37.96
N ASP A 773 -1.99 32.91 -37.88
CA ASP A 773 -1.28 32.15 -38.91
C ASP A 773 0.06 32.78 -39.37
N LEU A 774 0.76 33.49 -38.47
CA LEU A 774 2.09 34.03 -38.75
C LEU A 774 3.16 32.94 -38.62
N THR A 775 4.10 32.94 -39.56
CA THR A 775 5.08 31.86 -39.75
C THR A 775 6.50 32.25 -39.37
N TYR A 776 6.76 33.55 -39.22
CA TYR A 776 8.07 34.09 -38.85
C TYR A 776 7.87 35.35 -38.02
N ALA A 777 8.70 35.54 -36.99
CA ALA A 777 8.71 36.77 -36.21
C ALA A 777 10.07 37.44 -36.28
N VAL A 778 10.06 38.76 -36.34
CA VAL A 778 11.25 39.60 -36.32
C VAL A 778 11.11 40.60 -35.17
N TYR A 779 12.12 40.66 -34.31
CA TYR A 779 12.25 41.73 -33.33
C TYR A 779 13.11 42.83 -33.92
N HIS A 780 12.53 44.03 -34.04
CA HIS A 780 13.21 45.23 -34.51
C HIS A 780 12.66 46.43 -33.74
N ASN A 781 13.35 46.84 -32.66
CA ASN A 781 12.89 47.97 -31.86
C ASN A 781 13.10 49.29 -32.62
N ILE A 782 12.01 49.83 -33.17
CA ILE A 782 11.99 51.10 -33.90
C ILE A 782 11.45 52.27 -33.07
N LEU A 783 10.80 51.97 -31.94
CA LEU A 783 10.09 52.97 -31.14
C LEU A 783 11.04 53.82 -30.28
N THR A 784 12.06 53.19 -29.67
CA THR A 784 13.02 53.92 -28.81
C THR A 784 14.48 53.68 -29.17
N ASN A 785 14.79 52.69 -30.00
CA ASN A 785 16.16 52.28 -30.34
C ASN A 785 17.05 51.96 -29.11
N VAL A 786 16.44 51.69 -27.95
CA VAL A 786 17.12 51.36 -26.70
C VAL A 786 16.44 50.13 -26.11
N ASP A 787 17.19 49.04 -26.05
CA ASP A 787 16.75 47.76 -25.52
C ASP A 787 17.43 47.43 -24.20
N SER A 788 16.74 46.69 -23.33
CA SER A 788 17.34 46.12 -22.12
C SER A 788 18.09 44.84 -22.47
N LYS A 789 19.20 44.56 -21.77
CA LYS A 789 19.92 43.29 -21.91
C LYS A 789 19.03 42.07 -21.65
N GLN A 790 18.03 42.24 -20.79
CA GLN A 790 17.07 41.20 -20.42
C GLN A 790 16.13 40.82 -21.57
N ILE A 791 15.72 41.76 -22.43
CA ILE A 791 14.92 41.45 -23.63
C ILE A 791 15.73 40.58 -24.59
N TYR A 792 16.99 40.94 -24.89
CA TYR A 792 17.84 40.13 -25.76
C TYR A 792 18.12 38.72 -25.19
N GLU A 793 18.33 38.61 -23.87
CA GLU A 793 18.44 37.31 -23.21
C GLU A 793 17.18 36.48 -23.44
N ILE A 794 15.98 37.04 -23.25
CA ILE A 794 14.72 36.30 -23.41
C ILE A 794 14.45 35.94 -24.87
N LEU A 795 14.78 36.81 -25.83
CA LEU A 795 14.70 36.50 -27.26
C LEU A 795 15.56 35.27 -27.58
N ASP A 796 16.81 35.23 -27.10
CA ASP A 796 17.71 34.08 -27.27
C ASP A 796 17.16 32.81 -26.60
N LEU A 797 16.56 32.92 -25.41
CA LEU A 797 15.89 31.82 -24.71
C LEU A 797 14.63 31.31 -25.43
N GLN A 798 14.05 32.10 -26.33
CA GLN A 798 12.92 31.70 -27.18
C GLN A 798 13.33 31.28 -28.61
N GLY A 799 14.62 31.25 -28.90
CA GLY A 799 15.16 30.75 -30.17
C GLY A 799 15.35 31.81 -31.24
N PHE A 800 15.22 33.09 -30.91
CA PHE A 800 15.58 34.16 -31.83
C PHE A 800 17.07 34.17 -32.10
N ILE A 801 17.44 34.35 -33.38
CA ILE A 801 18.82 34.48 -33.82
C ILE A 801 19.05 35.91 -34.29
N LYS A 802 20.16 36.52 -33.86
CA LYS A 802 20.61 37.80 -34.40
C LYS A 802 20.97 37.62 -35.87
N LEU A 803 20.37 38.43 -36.75
CA LEU A 803 20.66 38.35 -38.17
C LEU A 803 22.13 38.77 -38.40
N PRO A 804 22.91 38.02 -39.20
CA PRO A 804 24.34 38.27 -39.42
C PRO A 804 24.58 39.39 -40.45
N VAL A 805 23.84 40.50 -40.34
CA VAL A 805 23.87 41.63 -41.28
C VAL A 805 23.92 42.95 -40.52
N ASP A 806 24.65 43.92 -41.05
CA ASP A 806 24.69 45.26 -40.46
C ASP A 806 23.42 46.02 -40.85
N ASN A 807 22.72 46.55 -39.84
CA ASN A 807 21.52 47.36 -40.02
C ASN A 807 21.68 48.74 -39.38
N GLN A 808 22.70 49.47 -39.81
CA GLN A 808 22.94 50.87 -39.41
C GLN A 808 23.04 51.02 -37.89
N GLY A 809 23.58 50.00 -37.20
CA GLY A 809 23.70 49.97 -35.74
C GLY A 809 22.47 49.48 -34.96
N HIS A 810 21.39 49.07 -35.63
CA HIS A 810 20.21 48.48 -34.98
C HIS A 810 20.25 46.95 -35.06
N ASP A 811 20.17 46.27 -33.92
CA ASP A 811 20.11 44.81 -33.91
C ASP A 811 18.74 44.31 -34.38
N VAL A 812 18.74 43.34 -35.29
CA VAL A 812 17.55 42.67 -35.80
C VAL A 812 17.64 41.19 -35.44
N TYR A 813 16.58 40.64 -34.87
CA TYR A 813 16.51 39.23 -34.50
C TYR A 813 15.33 38.55 -35.20
N GLY A 814 15.48 37.31 -35.63
CA GLY A 814 14.44 36.55 -36.32
C GLY A 814 14.25 35.16 -35.74
N VAL A 815 13.02 34.64 -35.80
CA VAL A 815 12.68 33.28 -35.37
C VAL A 815 11.62 32.64 -36.27
N ASP A 816 11.81 31.36 -36.59
CA ASP A 816 10.86 30.55 -37.33
C ASP A 816 9.75 30.02 -36.42
N MET A 817 8.50 30.38 -36.74
CA MET A 817 7.31 30.00 -35.98
C MET A 817 6.58 28.78 -36.57
N ARG A 818 7.02 28.27 -37.74
CA ARG A 818 6.32 27.18 -38.47
C ARG A 818 6.30 25.86 -37.72
N LYS A 819 7.32 25.56 -36.91
CA LYS A 819 7.46 24.32 -36.15
C LYS A 819 7.84 24.65 -34.71
N THR A 820 6.86 25.05 -33.90
CA THR A 820 7.08 25.53 -32.53
C THR A 820 7.37 24.39 -31.57
N VAL A 821 8.30 24.61 -30.64
CA VAL A 821 8.48 23.78 -29.43
C VAL A 821 7.81 24.47 -28.26
N SER A 822 6.97 23.78 -27.49
CA SER A 822 6.36 24.35 -26.28
C SER A 822 7.01 23.85 -25.00
N LEU A 823 7.28 24.73 -24.05
CA LEU A 823 7.75 24.39 -22.70
C LEU A 823 6.77 24.90 -21.64
N MET A 824 6.32 24.02 -20.74
CA MET A 824 5.43 24.37 -19.63
C MET A 824 6.20 24.36 -18.31
N LEU A 825 6.22 25.50 -17.61
CA LEU A 825 6.98 25.69 -16.37
C LEU A 825 6.15 25.33 -15.14
N ASN A 826 6.31 24.12 -14.61
CA ASN A 826 5.43 23.54 -13.60
C ASN A 826 6.12 22.99 -12.33
N VAL A 827 7.44 23.14 -12.15
CA VAL A 827 8.15 22.64 -10.95
C VAL A 827 7.54 23.17 -9.65
N LYS A 828 7.22 24.48 -9.60
CA LYS A 828 6.54 25.10 -8.44
C LYS A 828 5.25 24.39 -8.05
N SER A 829 4.48 23.91 -9.03
CA SER A 829 3.17 23.29 -8.79
C SER A 829 3.26 21.87 -8.25
N PHE A 830 4.46 21.28 -8.24
CA PHE A 830 4.71 19.93 -7.76
C PHE A 830 5.22 19.88 -6.31
N LEU A 831 5.74 21.00 -5.81
CA LEU A 831 6.24 21.11 -4.44
C LEU A 831 5.11 21.42 -3.45
N LYS A 832 5.21 20.86 -2.25
CA LYS A 832 4.33 21.15 -1.10
C LYS A 832 4.76 22.46 -0.41
N GLU A 833 3.87 23.10 0.33
CA GLU A 833 4.22 24.20 1.22
C GLU A 833 5.15 23.72 2.36
N PRO A 834 6.12 24.53 2.82
CA PRO A 834 6.44 25.90 2.36
C PRO A 834 7.43 25.94 1.16
N PHE A 835 7.79 24.80 0.56
CA PHE A 835 8.85 24.72 -0.46
C PHE A 835 8.47 25.31 -1.82
N ASN A 836 7.18 25.31 -2.16
CA ASN A 836 6.64 25.94 -3.36
C ASN A 836 6.75 27.48 -3.36
N GLU A 837 6.95 28.10 -2.21
CA GLU A 837 7.05 29.55 -2.03
C GLU A 837 8.40 30.00 -1.46
N ASN A 838 9.33 29.08 -1.21
CA ASN A 838 10.65 29.41 -0.69
C ASN A 838 11.48 30.16 -1.75
N ASP A 839 11.91 31.38 -1.42
CA ASP A 839 12.65 32.28 -2.33
C ASP A 839 13.92 31.65 -2.92
N ARG A 840 14.67 30.88 -2.11
CA ARG A 840 15.91 30.25 -2.55
C ARG A 840 15.64 29.15 -3.57
N ILE A 841 14.63 28.32 -3.32
CA ILE A 841 14.23 27.25 -4.24
C ILE A 841 13.69 27.86 -5.54
N MET A 842 12.89 28.92 -5.45
CA MET A 842 12.36 29.61 -6.63
C MET A 842 13.46 30.32 -7.44
N SER A 843 14.44 30.91 -6.78
CA SER A 843 15.62 31.50 -7.42
C SER A 843 16.41 30.45 -8.21
N VAL A 844 16.73 29.30 -7.59
CA VAL A 844 17.41 28.19 -8.28
C VAL A 844 16.55 27.64 -9.41
N ALA A 845 15.24 27.49 -9.22
CA ALA A 845 14.33 27.04 -10.26
C ALA A 845 14.36 28.00 -11.47
N ASN A 846 14.35 29.32 -11.26
CA ASN A 846 14.43 30.29 -12.34
C ASN A 846 15.77 30.24 -13.11
N ASP A 847 16.89 30.07 -12.42
CA ASP A 847 18.19 29.88 -13.09
C ASP A 847 18.21 28.60 -13.94
N THR A 848 17.65 27.51 -13.41
CA THR A 848 17.58 26.22 -14.12
C THR A 848 16.66 26.29 -15.35
N ARG A 849 15.59 27.09 -15.29
CA ARG A 849 14.69 27.34 -16.43
C ARG A 849 15.39 27.97 -17.61
N LYS A 850 16.22 28.99 -17.35
CA LYS A 850 17.02 29.63 -18.40
C LYS A 850 17.94 28.62 -19.08
N ARG A 851 18.61 27.75 -18.31
CA ARG A 851 19.46 26.68 -18.87
C ARG A 851 18.65 25.68 -19.71
N LEU A 852 17.48 25.27 -19.22
CA LEU A 852 16.59 24.35 -19.95
C LEU A 852 16.10 24.99 -21.25
N GLN A 853 15.61 26.23 -21.21
CA GLN A 853 15.17 26.99 -22.39
C GLN A 853 16.29 27.08 -23.43
N LYS A 854 17.49 27.49 -23.01
CA LYS A 854 18.65 27.57 -23.91
C LYS A 854 19.00 26.21 -24.54
N SER A 855 18.92 25.12 -23.78
CA SER A 855 19.17 23.78 -24.32
C SER A 855 18.08 23.33 -25.31
N LEU A 856 16.83 23.76 -25.13
CA LEU A 856 15.77 23.50 -26.10
C LEU A 856 15.97 24.29 -27.40
N THR A 857 16.51 25.52 -27.34
CA THR A 857 16.80 26.31 -28.55
C THR A 857 17.97 25.73 -29.35
N THR A 858 18.89 25.01 -28.71
CA THR A 858 19.97 24.30 -29.40
C THR A 858 19.53 23.04 -30.12
N LEU A 859 18.41 22.40 -29.72
CA LEU A 859 17.87 21.24 -30.45
C LEU A 859 17.50 21.61 -31.90
N TYR A 860 16.91 22.78 -32.08
CA TYR A 860 16.49 23.28 -33.39
C TYR A 860 16.80 24.77 -33.52
N PRO A 861 18.06 25.12 -33.85
CA PRO A 861 18.50 26.50 -33.93
C PRO A 861 17.58 27.35 -34.84
N GLY A 862 17.14 28.49 -34.33
CA GLY A 862 16.28 29.44 -35.07
C GLY A 862 14.80 29.07 -35.08
N SER A 863 14.40 27.95 -34.47
CA SER A 863 12.99 27.58 -34.27
C SER A 863 12.46 28.13 -32.95
N LEU A 864 11.20 28.57 -32.96
CA LEU A 864 10.55 29.13 -31.78
C LEU A 864 10.42 28.11 -30.63
N VAL A 865 10.93 28.48 -29.46
CA VAL A 865 10.66 27.82 -28.16
C VAL A 865 9.70 28.69 -27.35
N LEU A 866 8.42 28.33 -27.38
CA LEU A 866 7.36 29.07 -26.70
C LEU A 866 7.17 28.57 -25.27
N THR A 867 7.46 29.43 -24.29
CA THR A 867 7.47 29.04 -22.87
C THR A 867 6.28 29.60 -22.10
N PHE A 868 5.45 28.73 -21.54
CA PHE A 868 4.22 29.12 -20.85
C PHE A 868 4.38 29.21 -19.33
N ASN A 869 3.96 30.35 -18.78
CA ASN A 869 3.83 30.53 -17.34
C ASN A 869 2.56 29.82 -16.83
N ASN A 870 2.69 28.96 -15.82
CA ASN A 870 1.55 28.18 -15.31
C ASN A 870 0.43 29.06 -14.70
N ALA A 871 0.77 30.23 -14.14
CA ALA A 871 -0.24 31.14 -13.59
C ALA A 871 -1.10 31.77 -14.70
N MET A 872 -0.49 32.12 -15.85
CA MET A 872 -1.21 32.64 -17.01
C MET A 872 -2.11 31.59 -17.65
N LEU A 873 -1.59 30.36 -17.81
CA LEU A 873 -2.39 29.21 -18.27
C LEU A 873 -3.61 28.98 -17.38
N HIS A 874 -3.42 28.94 -16.05
CA HIS A 874 -4.54 28.77 -15.12
C HIS A 874 -5.57 29.90 -15.20
N HIS A 875 -5.12 31.15 -15.35
CA HIS A 875 -6.02 32.30 -15.52
C HIS A 875 -6.89 32.15 -16.78
N LYS A 876 -6.29 31.92 -17.95
CA LYS A 876 -7.02 31.76 -19.22
C LYS A 876 -7.97 30.56 -19.20
N LEU A 877 -7.52 29.42 -18.66
CA LEU A 877 -8.36 28.23 -18.50
C LEU A 877 -9.56 28.49 -17.60
N THR A 878 -9.35 29.14 -16.46
CA THR A 878 -10.43 29.46 -15.52
C THR A 878 -11.48 30.32 -16.18
N LYS A 879 -11.06 31.37 -16.91
CA LYS A 879 -11.96 32.24 -17.67
C LYS A 879 -12.81 31.42 -18.67
N LYS A 880 -12.18 30.60 -19.51
CA LYS A 880 -12.88 29.76 -20.50
C LYS A 880 -13.83 28.73 -19.88
N ILE A 881 -13.46 28.12 -18.74
CA ILE A 881 -14.33 27.17 -18.03
C ILE A 881 -15.55 27.89 -17.44
N CYS A 882 -15.35 29.04 -16.80
CA CYS A 882 -16.43 29.84 -16.23
C CYS A 882 -17.39 30.37 -17.31
N GLU A 883 -16.86 30.84 -18.45
CA GLU A 883 -17.66 31.24 -19.63
C GLU A 883 -18.48 30.07 -20.17
N ALA A 884 -17.87 28.89 -20.33
CA ALA A 884 -18.57 27.69 -20.80
C ALA A 884 -19.66 27.21 -19.82
N ASN A 885 -19.51 27.50 -18.52
CA ASN A 885 -20.48 27.15 -17.49
C ASN A 885 -21.47 28.29 -17.17
N GLY A 886 -21.36 29.44 -17.85
CA GLY A 886 -22.24 30.60 -17.64
C GLY A 886 -22.12 31.25 -16.26
N VAL A 887 -20.96 31.17 -15.60
CA VAL A 887 -20.72 31.69 -14.24
C VAL A 887 -19.59 32.72 -14.20
N SER A 888 -19.57 33.55 -13.16
CA SER A 888 -18.47 34.48 -12.92
C SER A 888 -17.15 33.75 -12.64
N ASN A 889 -16.03 34.31 -13.13
CA ASN A 889 -14.67 33.89 -12.78
C ASN A 889 -14.20 34.45 -11.42
N VAL A 890 -14.99 35.35 -10.81
CA VAL A 890 -14.75 35.88 -9.46
C VAL A 890 -15.53 35.03 -8.44
N PRO A 891 -14.90 34.56 -7.35
CA PRO A 891 -15.59 33.80 -6.30
C PRO A 891 -16.71 34.63 -5.64
N TYR A 892 -17.90 34.05 -5.44
CA TYR A 892 -19.03 34.76 -4.80
C TYR A 892 -18.93 34.90 -3.28
N ASP A 893 -19.62 35.90 -2.73
CA ASP A 893 -20.06 35.94 -1.31
C ASP A 893 -21.20 34.95 -1.00
N LYS A 894 -22.05 34.61 -1.99
CA LYS A 894 -23.13 33.59 -1.91
C LYS A 894 -22.98 32.51 -2.99
N LYS A 895 -22.97 31.23 -2.58
CA LYS A 895 -22.70 30.05 -3.43
C LYS A 895 -23.81 29.75 -4.46
N GLU A 896 -23.79 30.41 -5.61
CA GLU A 896 -24.47 29.90 -6.81
C GLU A 896 -23.47 29.12 -7.68
N LEU A 897 -23.82 27.88 -8.03
CA LEU A 897 -22.96 27.00 -8.83
C LEU A 897 -23.58 26.84 -10.22
N GLY A 898 -22.75 26.86 -11.26
CA GLY A 898 -23.19 26.60 -12.63
C GLY A 898 -23.77 25.19 -12.81
N GLU A 899 -24.46 24.96 -13.93
CA GLU A 899 -25.12 23.68 -14.22
C GLU A 899 -24.11 22.57 -14.57
N LEU A 900 -23.00 22.92 -15.20
CA LEU A 900 -21.96 22.01 -15.63
C LEU A 900 -20.94 21.72 -14.54
N MET A 901 -20.26 20.58 -14.71
CA MET A 901 -19.21 20.10 -13.83
C MET A 901 -17.87 20.11 -14.56
N CYS A 902 -16.85 20.69 -13.95
CA CYS A 902 -15.48 20.64 -14.45
C CYS A 902 -14.82 19.31 -14.04
N VAL A 903 -14.32 18.57 -15.03
CA VAL A 903 -13.60 17.30 -14.84
C VAL A 903 -12.20 17.42 -15.42
N PRO A 904 -11.21 17.84 -14.60
CA PRO A 904 -9.80 17.78 -14.97
C PRO A 904 -9.35 16.32 -15.04
N PHE A 905 -8.74 15.92 -16.14
CA PHE A 905 -8.23 14.56 -16.33
C PHE A 905 -6.73 14.48 -16.67
N GLY A 906 -6.07 15.63 -16.76
CA GLY A 906 -4.62 15.77 -16.92
C GLY A 906 -3.90 16.18 -15.64
N ASN A 907 -2.68 16.71 -15.81
CA ASN A 907 -1.85 17.23 -14.72
C ASN A 907 -2.27 18.64 -14.27
N PHE A 908 -3.19 19.28 -15.00
CA PHE A 908 -3.68 20.62 -14.70
C PHE A 908 -4.84 20.59 -13.71
N LEU A 909 -4.93 21.65 -12.90
CA LEU A 909 -5.97 21.85 -11.88
C LEU A 909 -6.06 20.74 -10.83
N GLN A 910 -5.06 19.86 -10.73
CA GLN A 910 -4.99 18.85 -9.69
C GLN A 910 -4.95 19.51 -8.31
N GLY A 911 -5.87 19.11 -7.43
CA GLY A 911 -5.99 19.69 -6.10
C GLY A 911 -6.50 21.15 -6.09
N LYS A 912 -7.04 21.66 -7.20
CA LYS A 912 -7.61 23.01 -7.31
C LYS A 912 -9.12 22.99 -7.59
N ILE A 913 -9.79 24.09 -7.30
CA ILE A 913 -11.22 24.29 -7.58
C ILE A 913 -11.39 25.48 -8.52
N VAL A 914 -12.20 25.30 -9.57
CA VAL A 914 -12.63 26.39 -10.44
C VAL A 914 -13.73 27.20 -9.74
N PRO A 915 -13.63 28.55 -9.69
CA PRO A 915 -14.67 29.40 -9.12
C PRO A 915 -16.07 29.05 -9.63
N ASN A 916 -17.02 28.99 -8.70
CA ASN A 916 -18.45 28.82 -8.98
C ASN A 916 -18.82 27.57 -9.80
N THR A 917 -17.92 26.57 -9.83
CA THR A 917 -18.04 25.36 -10.66
C THR A 917 -17.70 24.12 -9.84
N VAL A 918 -18.57 23.11 -9.83
CA VAL A 918 -18.27 21.81 -9.21
C VAL A 918 -17.08 21.19 -9.94
N THR A 919 -16.00 20.92 -9.21
CA THR A 919 -14.74 20.44 -9.79
C THR A 919 -14.34 19.09 -9.19
N LYS A 920 -14.38 18.01 -9.98
CA LYS A 920 -13.90 16.67 -9.57
C LYS A 920 -12.94 16.13 -10.62
N SER A 921 -11.73 15.83 -10.18
CA SER A 921 -10.69 15.28 -11.06
C SER A 921 -10.95 13.82 -11.40
N LEU A 922 -10.66 13.44 -12.64
CA LEU A 922 -10.48 12.07 -13.08
C LEU A 922 -8.97 11.77 -13.05
N HIS A 923 -8.56 10.88 -12.16
CA HIS A 923 -7.15 10.62 -11.90
C HIS A 923 -6.60 9.62 -12.91
N THR A 924 -6.02 10.14 -14.00
CA THR A 924 -5.37 9.36 -15.05
C THR A 924 -3.86 9.42 -14.96
N GLU A 925 -3.19 8.37 -15.44
CA GLU A 925 -1.73 8.28 -15.50
C GLU A 925 -1.28 7.68 -16.83
N LYS A 926 -0.13 8.15 -17.32
CA LYS A 926 0.56 7.54 -18.46
C LYS A 926 1.58 6.54 -17.92
N MET A 927 1.37 5.27 -18.22
CA MET A 927 2.17 4.18 -17.67
C MET A 927 2.88 3.41 -18.78
N PHE A 928 4.21 3.40 -18.75
CA PHE A 928 5.05 2.65 -19.69
C PHE A 928 5.12 1.18 -19.31
N TYR A 929 5.22 0.31 -20.31
CA TYR A 929 5.61 -1.08 -20.08
C TYR A 929 7.06 -1.15 -19.61
N PRO A 930 7.47 -2.16 -18.81
CA PRO A 930 8.84 -2.26 -18.29
C PRO A 930 9.95 -2.27 -19.35
N ASP A 931 9.65 -2.72 -20.57
CA ASP A 931 10.56 -2.74 -21.71
C ASP A 931 10.54 -1.44 -22.54
N LEU A 932 9.70 -0.47 -22.16
CA LEU A 932 9.46 0.80 -22.83
C LEU A 932 9.00 0.67 -24.31
N SER A 933 8.51 -0.51 -24.71
CA SER A 933 8.00 -0.76 -26.07
C SER A 933 6.74 0.06 -26.41
N GLY A 934 6.02 0.48 -25.37
CA GLY A 934 4.81 1.28 -25.47
C GLY A 934 4.33 1.76 -24.10
N PHE A 935 3.14 2.35 -24.08
CA PHE A 935 2.50 2.81 -22.85
C PHE A 935 0.98 2.66 -22.94
N LYS A 936 0.34 2.69 -21.78
CA LYS A 936 -1.12 2.73 -21.62
C LYS A 936 -1.51 3.96 -20.80
N ILE A 937 -2.68 4.53 -21.09
CA ILE A 937 -3.34 5.47 -20.17
C ILE A 937 -4.26 4.66 -19.26
N GLY A 938 -4.07 4.78 -17.95
CA GLY A 938 -4.91 4.11 -16.94
C GLY A 938 -5.09 4.96 -15.70
N GLU A 939 -5.52 4.34 -14.62
CA GLU A 939 -5.71 4.96 -13.32
C GLU A 939 -4.39 5.39 -12.68
N TYR A 940 -4.42 6.54 -11.99
CA TYR A 940 -3.33 6.96 -11.14
C TYR A 940 -3.16 5.97 -9.96
N PRO A 941 -1.92 5.68 -9.51
CA PRO A 941 -1.67 4.73 -8.43
C PRO A 941 -2.56 4.97 -7.19
N ASN A 942 -3.10 3.89 -6.63
CA ASN A 942 -3.98 3.88 -5.45
C ASN A 942 -5.34 4.60 -5.61
N TYR A 943 -5.75 4.94 -6.85
CA TYR A 943 -7.11 5.34 -7.18
C TYR A 943 -7.93 4.18 -7.77
N PRO A 944 -9.27 4.27 -7.75
CA PRO A 944 -10.13 3.27 -8.39
C PRO A 944 -9.91 3.23 -9.90
N THR A 945 -10.40 2.15 -10.53
CA THR A 945 -10.38 2.01 -11.98
C THR A 945 -11.03 3.23 -12.66
N LEU A 946 -10.57 3.56 -13.87
CA LEU A 946 -11.13 4.71 -14.61
C LEU A 946 -12.66 4.63 -14.79
N ILE A 947 -13.21 3.42 -14.96
CA ILE A 947 -14.65 3.24 -15.11
C ILE A 947 -15.40 3.57 -13.81
N ASP A 948 -14.88 3.17 -12.65
CA ASP A 948 -15.53 3.44 -11.35
C ASP A 948 -15.42 4.92 -10.96
N GLN A 949 -14.30 5.58 -11.31
CA GLN A 949 -14.20 7.04 -11.22
C GLN A 949 -15.25 7.75 -12.09
N ILE A 950 -15.51 7.26 -13.31
CA ILE A 950 -16.53 7.82 -14.20
C ILE A 950 -17.95 7.57 -13.70
N LYS A 951 -18.25 6.39 -13.13
CA LYS A 951 -19.52 6.15 -12.42
C LYS A 951 -19.70 7.14 -11.27
N THR A 952 -18.64 7.46 -10.53
CA THR A 952 -18.67 8.48 -9.47
C THR A 952 -18.99 9.87 -10.03
N ILE A 953 -18.44 10.24 -11.19
CA ILE A 953 -18.77 11.49 -11.88
C ILE A 953 -20.25 11.49 -12.31
N LYS A 954 -20.76 10.39 -12.85
CA LYS A 954 -22.18 10.23 -13.22
C LYS A 954 -23.12 10.47 -12.04
N SER A 955 -22.76 10.02 -10.84
CA SER A 955 -23.53 10.23 -9.61
C SER A 955 -23.69 11.70 -9.19
N PHE A 956 -22.94 12.64 -9.78
CA PHE A 956 -23.22 14.09 -9.60
C PHE A 956 -24.44 14.58 -10.39
N ASP A 957 -24.95 13.80 -11.34
CA ASP A 957 -26.11 14.11 -12.19
C ASP A 957 -25.95 15.43 -12.96
N ARG A 958 -24.77 15.64 -13.57
CA ARG A 958 -24.40 16.86 -14.30
C ARG A 958 -23.69 16.54 -15.59
N SER A 959 -23.89 17.40 -16.59
CA SER A 959 -23.07 17.39 -17.81
C SER A 959 -21.65 17.89 -17.52
N VAL A 960 -20.66 17.42 -18.29
CA VAL A 960 -19.24 17.64 -17.98
C VAL A 960 -18.52 18.54 -18.98
N ILE A 961 -17.63 19.38 -18.46
CA ILE A 961 -16.56 20.06 -19.20
C ILE A 961 -15.27 19.29 -18.90
N LEU A 962 -14.66 18.69 -19.93
CA LEU A 962 -13.40 17.96 -19.78
C LEU A 962 -12.22 18.93 -19.87
N VAL A 963 -11.26 18.81 -18.94
CA VAL A 963 -10.09 19.71 -18.91
C VAL A 963 -8.76 18.93 -18.92
N ASP A 964 -7.86 19.27 -19.84
CA ASP A 964 -6.52 18.67 -19.96
C ASP A 964 -5.42 19.73 -20.09
N ASP A 965 -4.16 19.31 -19.98
CA ASP A 965 -3.00 20.18 -20.15
C ASP A 965 -2.66 20.45 -21.62
N LEU A 966 -2.73 19.41 -22.46
CA LEU A 966 -2.38 19.48 -23.88
C LEU A 966 -3.25 18.54 -24.73
N LEU A 967 -3.74 19.05 -25.86
CA LEU A 967 -4.32 18.22 -26.92
C LEU A 967 -3.50 18.27 -28.21
N HIS A 968 -2.77 17.18 -28.46
CA HIS A 968 -2.01 16.98 -29.70
C HIS A 968 -2.25 15.62 -30.35
N LYS A 969 -1.87 14.52 -29.68
CA LYS A 969 -2.10 13.14 -30.18
C LYS A 969 -3.39 12.51 -29.65
N GLY A 970 -3.99 13.12 -28.63
CA GLY A 970 -5.25 12.70 -28.03
C GLY A 970 -5.20 11.37 -27.27
N TYR A 971 -4.05 10.96 -26.72
CA TYR A 971 -3.93 9.66 -26.05
C TYR A 971 -4.88 9.51 -24.86
N ARG A 972 -4.95 10.50 -23.96
CA ARG A 972 -5.86 10.48 -22.80
C ARG A 972 -7.32 10.50 -23.23
N ILE A 973 -7.71 11.43 -24.10
CA ILE A 973 -9.11 11.54 -24.56
C ILE A 973 -9.58 10.27 -25.28
N LYS A 974 -8.72 9.63 -26.08
CA LYS A 974 -9.01 8.34 -26.74
C LYS A 974 -9.26 7.21 -25.72
N ALA A 975 -8.61 7.25 -24.57
CA ALA A 975 -8.79 6.27 -23.51
C ALA A 975 -10.06 6.51 -22.69
N ILE A 976 -10.38 7.77 -22.35
CA ILE A 976 -11.50 8.08 -21.44
C ILE A 976 -12.84 8.28 -22.15
N GLU A 977 -12.88 8.86 -23.36
CA GLU A 977 -14.14 9.18 -24.05
C GLU A 977 -15.06 7.95 -24.24
N PRO A 978 -14.56 6.76 -24.63
CA PRO A 978 -15.38 5.56 -24.73
C PRO A 978 -16.06 5.18 -23.41
N LEU A 979 -15.41 5.43 -22.28
CA LEU A 979 -15.92 5.13 -20.95
C LEU A 979 -17.04 6.11 -20.55
N PHE A 980 -16.89 7.41 -20.84
CA PHE A 980 -17.98 8.39 -20.66
C PHE A 980 -19.20 8.05 -21.50
N ARG A 981 -18.97 7.60 -22.75
CA ARG A 981 -20.06 7.16 -23.64
C ARG A 981 -20.76 5.91 -23.10
N LYS A 982 -20.00 4.93 -22.61
CA LYS A 982 -20.54 3.70 -22.00
C LYS A 982 -21.46 4.03 -20.80
N GLU A 983 -21.09 5.03 -20.01
CA GLU A 983 -21.87 5.46 -18.85
C GLU A 983 -22.97 6.49 -19.14
N ASN A 984 -23.15 6.88 -20.42
CA ASN A 984 -24.12 7.86 -20.89
C ASN A 984 -23.97 9.26 -20.27
N ILE A 985 -22.72 9.71 -20.03
CA ILE A 985 -22.43 11.06 -19.53
C ILE A 985 -22.24 12.00 -20.72
N ILE A 986 -22.94 13.14 -20.70
CA ILE A 986 -22.87 14.15 -21.75
C ILE A 986 -21.64 15.04 -21.54
N ILE A 987 -20.69 14.98 -22.47
CA ILE A 987 -19.56 15.90 -22.57
C ILE A 987 -20.00 17.11 -23.41
N GLN A 988 -20.10 18.28 -22.79
CA GLN A 988 -20.54 19.52 -23.45
C GLN A 988 -19.40 20.18 -24.22
N LYS A 989 -18.23 20.29 -23.58
CA LYS A 989 -17.05 20.94 -24.15
C LYS A 989 -15.77 20.36 -23.59
N THR A 990 -14.71 20.38 -24.38
CA THR A 990 -13.35 20.08 -23.91
C THR A 990 -12.53 21.37 -23.92
N ILE A 991 -11.83 21.67 -22.83
CA ILE A 991 -10.99 22.87 -22.71
C ILE A 991 -9.58 22.43 -22.33
N VAL A 992 -8.56 22.83 -23.09
CA VAL A 992 -7.17 22.41 -22.84
C VAL A 992 -6.21 23.58 -22.67
N GLY A 993 -5.10 23.38 -21.98
CA GLY A 993 -4.06 24.41 -21.85
C GLY A 993 -3.50 24.80 -23.22
N ILE A 994 -2.96 23.82 -23.93
CA ILE A 994 -2.43 23.98 -25.29
C ILE A 994 -3.25 23.14 -26.25
N LEU A 995 -3.86 23.77 -27.26
CA LEU A 995 -4.56 23.10 -28.35
C LEU A 995 -3.70 23.19 -29.61
N SER A 996 -3.29 22.05 -30.16
CA SER A 996 -2.58 22.05 -31.45
C SER A 996 -3.54 21.89 -32.63
N GLY A 997 -3.11 22.25 -33.85
CA GLY A 997 -3.91 22.02 -35.07
C GLY A 997 -4.31 20.56 -35.25
N ARG A 998 -3.38 19.62 -35.02
CA ARG A 998 -3.67 18.17 -35.00
C ARG A 998 -4.66 17.77 -33.91
N GLY A 999 -4.57 18.41 -32.75
CA GLY A 999 -5.51 18.18 -31.64
C GLY A 999 -6.93 18.63 -31.99
N LYS A 1000 -7.05 19.80 -32.64
CA LYS A 1000 -8.31 20.33 -33.15
C LYS A 1000 -8.94 19.40 -34.20
N GLU A 1001 -8.13 18.94 -35.16
CA GLU A 1001 -8.56 17.97 -36.17
C GLU A 1001 -9.14 16.68 -35.54
N ILE A 1002 -8.49 16.14 -34.49
CA ILE A 1002 -9.00 14.96 -33.77
C ILE A 1002 -10.41 15.19 -33.21
N MET A 1003 -10.70 16.39 -32.73
CA MET A 1003 -12.00 16.75 -32.14
C MET A 1003 -13.05 17.03 -33.21
N ASP A 1004 -12.67 17.71 -34.29
CA ASP A 1004 -13.53 17.95 -35.46
C ASP A 1004 -13.99 16.62 -36.08
N VAL A 1005 -13.08 15.66 -36.26
CA VAL A 1005 -13.39 14.29 -36.75
C VAL A 1005 -14.37 13.57 -35.82
N LYS A 1006 -14.32 13.87 -34.52
CA LYS A 1006 -15.22 13.29 -33.51
C LYS A 1006 -16.53 14.07 -33.34
N GLY A 1007 -16.69 15.22 -34.01
CA GLY A 1007 -17.82 16.12 -33.83
C GLY A 1007 -17.93 16.69 -32.41
N ARG A 1008 -16.80 17.02 -31.78
CA ARG A 1008 -16.72 17.51 -30.40
C ARG A 1008 -16.19 18.94 -30.35
N ASP A 1009 -16.85 19.81 -29.58
CA ASP A 1009 -16.34 21.17 -29.34
C ASP A 1009 -15.09 21.13 -28.45
N VAL A 1010 -14.06 21.87 -28.87
CA VAL A 1010 -12.80 22.01 -28.16
C VAL A 1010 -12.31 23.44 -28.21
N ASP A 1011 -11.79 23.91 -27.08
CA ASP A 1011 -11.17 25.22 -26.95
C ASP A 1011 -9.84 25.10 -26.19
N GLY A 1012 -8.92 26.04 -26.42
CA GLY A 1012 -7.59 26.07 -25.82
C GLY A 1012 -7.31 27.40 -25.13
N ALA A 1013 -6.52 27.40 -24.05
CA ALA A 1013 -5.95 28.65 -23.54
C ALA A 1013 -4.94 29.27 -24.53
N TYR A 1014 -4.22 28.42 -25.26
CA TYR A 1014 -3.38 28.80 -26.40
C TYR A 1014 -3.58 27.84 -27.56
N PHE A 1015 -3.63 28.36 -28.78
CA PHE A 1015 -3.68 27.58 -30.01
C PHE A 1015 -2.30 27.60 -30.70
N ILE A 1016 -1.75 26.43 -31.01
CA ILE A 1016 -0.48 26.27 -31.73
C ILE A 1016 -0.73 25.44 -32.99
N PRO A 1017 -0.83 26.06 -34.17
CA PRO A 1017 -1.20 25.36 -35.40
C PRO A 1017 -0.32 24.13 -35.69
N ASN A 1018 1.00 24.32 -35.63
CA ASN A 1018 1.97 23.26 -35.91
C ASN A 1018 2.99 23.10 -34.77
N LEU A 1019 2.60 22.30 -33.78
CA LEU A 1019 3.43 21.93 -32.63
C LEU A 1019 4.42 20.82 -33.02
N ARG A 1020 5.72 21.10 -32.94
CA ARG A 1020 6.81 20.14 -33.21
C ARG A 1020 7.02 19.20 -32.03
N LEU A 1021 7.30 19.76 -30.85
CA LEU A 1021 7.55 19.04 -29.60
C LEU A 1021 6.94 19.81 -28.42
N TRP A 1022 6.65 19.11 -27.34
CA TRP A 1022 6.20 19.71 -26.09
C TRP A 1022 6.94 19.10 -24.91
N PHE A 1023 7.24 19.94 -23.93
CA PHE A 1023 7.96 19.57 -22.71
C PHE A 1023 7.23 20.12 -21.49
N ASN A 1024 7.15 19.29 -20.45
CA ASN A 1024 6.78 19.70 -19.11
C ASN A 1024 8.05 19.73 -18.26
N GLU A 1025 8.34 20.87 -17.63
CA GLU A 1025 9.56 21.09 -16.85
C GLU A 1025 9.83 19.96 -15.83
N ASN A 1026 8.82 19.57 -15.05
CA ASN A 1026 8.97 18.53 -14.03
C ASN A 1026 9.26 17.13 -14.60
N LEU A 1027 8.73 16.77 -15.77
CA LEU A 1027 8.96 15.45 -16.37
C LEU A 1027 10.40 15.26 -16.85
N MET A 1028 11.14 16.36 -17.04
CA MET A 1028 12.54 16.34 -17.42
C MET A 1028 13.48 16.13 -16.22
N TYR A 1029 13.00 16.33 -14.99
CA TYR A 1029 13.84 16.29 -13.79
C TYR A 1029 13.60 15.01 -12.98
N PRO A 1030 14.55 14.05 -12.95
CA PRO A 1030 14.39 12.84 -12.14
C PRO A 1030 14.24 13.17 -10.66
N PHE A 1031 13.52 12.32 -9.92
CA PHE A 1031 13.11 12.51 -8.52
C PHE A 1031 12.17 13.69 -8.25
N LEU A 1032 11.91 14.56 -9.24
CA LEU A 1032 10.89 15.61 -9.19
C LEU A 1032 9.71 15.31 -10.12
N GLY A 1033 9.85 14.39 -11.07
CA GLY A 1033 8.78 13.99 -11.98
C GLY A 1033 9.22 12.81 -12.84
N GLY A 1034 8.35 12.41 -13.76
CA GLY A 1034 8.54 11.28 -14.67
C GLY A 1034 7.22 10.55 -14.93
N ASP A 1035 7.16 9.80 -16.02
CA ASP A 1035 6.01 8.96 -16.37
C ASP A 1035 6.10 7.62 -15.60
N THR A 1036 4.98 7.04 -15.18
CA THR A 1036 4.98 5.81 -14.35
C THR A 1036 5.41 4.58 -15.15
N ILE A 1037 6.00 3.56 -14.49
CA ILE A 1037 6.28 2.24 -15.08
C ILE A 1037 5.33 1.18 -14.50
N LEU A 1038 4.75 0.36 -15.38
CA LEU A 1038 3.89 -0.78 -15.01
C LEU A 1038 4.72 -1.95 -14.46
N ARG A 1039 5.08 -1.90 -13.18
CA ARG A 1039 5.63 -3.07 -12.47
C ARG A 1039 4.60 -3.69 -11.53
N SER A 1040 4.69 -5.02 -11.36
CA SER A 1040 3.85 -5.80 -10.42
C SER A 1040 4.37 -5.78 -8.98
N SER A 1041 5.53 -5.17 -8.73
CA SER A 1041 6.11 -5.09 -7.38
C SER A 1041 5.32 -4.14 -6.50
N SER A 1042 5.00 -4.56 -5.28
CA SER A 1042 4.36 -3.72 -4.27
C SER A 1042 5.14 -2.43 -4.06
N GLU A 1043 4.52 -1.29 -4.33
CA GLU A 1043 5.03 0.03 -3.99
C GLU A 1043 5.29 0.07 -2.46
N LYS A 1044 6.55 -0.07 -2.03
CA LYS A 1044 6.92 0.23 -0.66
C LYS A 1044 7.05 1.74 -0.55
N LEU A 1045 6.39 2.32 0.45
CA LEU A 1045 6.23 3.78 0.64
C LEU A 1045 5.29 4.38 -0.43
N SER A 1046 4.83 5.62 -0.23
CA SER A 1046 4.04 6.39 -1.20
C SER A 1046 4.87 6.87 -2.43
N LEU A 1047 5.85 6.06 -2.86
CA LEU A 1047 6.81 6.37 -3.92
C LEU A 1047 6.44 5.64 -5.21
N ILE A 1048 6.34 6.39 -6.30
CA ILE A 1048 5.99 5.87 -7.62
C ILE A 1048 7.27 5.65 -8.44
N GLN A 1049 7.42 4.44 -9.00
CA GLN A 1049 8.48 4.16 -9.97
C GLN A 1049 8.17 4.85 -11.29
N SER A 1050 9.16 5.59 -11.81
CA SER A 1050 8.99 6.40 -13.01
C SER A 1050 10.15 6.28 -13.99
N VAL A 1051 9.92 6.75 -15.20
CA VAL A 1051 10.93 6.98 -16.24
C VAL A 1051 10.91 8.44 -16.66
N ASN A 1052 12.10 9.03 -16.75
CA ASN A 1052 12.31 10.33 -17.37
C ASN A 1052 12.85 10.09 -18.78
N LEU A 1053 12.26 10.71 -19.80
CA LEU A 1053 12.65 10.50 -21.19
C LEU A 1053 13.93 11.28 -21.56
N ILE A 1054 15.02 11.02 -20.85
CA ILE A 1054 16.35 11.59 -21.04
C ILE A 1054 17.42 10.51 -20.77
N LEU A 1055 18.64 10.72 -21.27
CA LEU A 1055 19.78 9.87 -20.92
C LEU A 1055 20.23 10.11 -19.45
N PRO A 1056 20.79 9.11 -18.75
CA PRO A 1056 21.07 7.75 -19.21
C PRO A 1056 19.86 6.80 -19.12
N TYR A 1057 18.73 7.23 -18.56
CA TYR A 1057 17.58 6.34 -18.31
C TYR A 1057 16.97 5.78 -19.60
N VAL A 1058 16.71 6.64 -20.59
CA VAL A 1058 16.19 6.22 -21.90
C VAL A 1058 16.55 7.23 -22.99
N ALA A 1059 16.89 6.74 -24.17
CA ALA A 1059 17.10 7.60 -25.33
C ALA A 1059 15.77 8.24 -25.78
N PRO A 1060 15.67 9.58 -25.91
CA PRO A 1060 14.43 10.26 -26.26
C PRO A 1060 14.12 10.12 -27.76
N SER A 1061 13.60 8.97 -28.17
CA SER A 1061 13.31 8.61 -29.57
C SER A 1061 12.25 9.51 -30.25
N PHE A 1062 11.53 10.31 -29.47
CA PHE A 1062 10.56 11.28 -29.97
C PHE A 1062 11.22 12.57 -30.48
N ILE A 1063 12.46 12.87 -30.07
CA ILE A 1063 13.27 13.97 -30.59
C ILE A 1063 13.98 13.46 -31.85
N LYS A 1064 13.68 14.08 -33.00
CA LYS A 1064 14.19 13.68 -34.32
C LYS A 1064 14.77 14.90 -35.05
N GLU A 1065 15.55 14.68 -36.10
CA GLU A 1065 16.10 15.78 -36.93
C GLU A 1065 17.00 16.77 -36.13
N THR A 1066 17.71 16.25 -35.13
CA THR A 1066 18.73 16.97 -34.34
C THR A 1066 19.97 16.09 -34.23
N ASP A 1067 21.11 16.71 -33.96
CA ASP A 1067 22.34 16.05 -33.58
C ASP A 1067 22.19 15.29 -32.25
N ARG A 1068 22.91 14.16 -32.13
CA ARG A 1068 22.91 13.37 -30.89
C ARG A 1068 23.58 14.12 -29.75
N LYS A 1069 24.51 15.02 -30.06
CA LYS A 1069 25.19 15.86 -29.10
C LYS A 1069 24.23 16.83 -28.40
N ALA A 1070 23.33 17.51 -29.10
CA ALA A 1070 22.30 18.32 -28.43
C ALA A 1070 21.34 17.48 -27.56
N ILE A 1071 21.05 16.22 -27.93
CA ILE A 1071 20.26 15.32 -27.07
C ILE A 1071 21.03 14.98 -25.78
N PHE A 1072 22.33 14.72 -25.90
CA PHE A 1072 23.21 14.50 -24.75
C PHE A 1072 23.28 15.73 -23.86
N ASP A 1073 23.51 16.90 -24.44
CA ASP A 1073 23.62 18.18 -23.72
C ASP A 1073 22.30 18.53 -23.03
N LEU A 1074 21.15 18.29 -23.68
CA LEU A 1074 19.84 18.43 -23.05
C LEU A 1074 19.68 17.51 -21.84
N SER A 1075 20.07 16.24 -21.99
CA SER A 1075 19.96 15.26 -20.90
C SER A 1075 20.85 15.67 -19.72
N LEU A 1076 22.07 16.13 -19.99
CA LEU A 1076 22.99 16.64 -18.97
C LEU A 1076 22.42 17.86 -18.25
N VAL A 1077 21.91 18.85 -18.99
CA VAL A 1077 21.26 20.04 -18.42
C VAL A 1077 20.09 19.65 -17.52
N CYS A 1078 19.28 18.68 -17.93
CA CYS A 1078 18.15 18.19 -17.13
C CYS A 1078 18.60 17.56 -15.80
N LEU A 1079 19.67 16.75 -15.82
CA LEU A 1079 20.23 16.13 -14.61
C LEU A 1079 20.88 17.16 -13.69
N GLU A 1080 21.64 18.12 -14.24
CA GLU A 1080 22.24 19.21 -13.47
C GLU A 1080 21.19 20.10 -12.84
N ASN A 1081 20.12 20.42 -13.58
CA ASN A 1081 18.98 21.17 -13.07
C ASN A 1081 18.29 20.41 -11.93
N ALA A 1082 17.99 19.13 -12.12
CA ALA A 1082 17.38 18.29 -11.09
C ALA A 1082 18.25 18.24 -9.82
N ARG A 1083 19.57 18.09 -9.98
CA ARG A 1083 20.53 18.10 -8.87
C ARG A 1083 20.49 19.43 -8.11
N ASP A 1084 20.59 20.56 -8.83
CA ASP A 1084 20.69 21.88 -8.20
C ASP A 1084 19.40 22.23 -7.45
N ILE A 1085 18.23 21.96 -8.05
CA ILE A 1085 16.93 22.12 -7.40
C ILE A 1085 16.85 21.23 -6.16
N MET A 1086 17.20 19.94 -6.29
CA MET A 1086 17.12 18.99 -5.17
C MET A 1086 18.06 19.36 -4.03
N VAL A 1087 19.28 19.82 -4.31
CA VAL A 1087 20.23 20.30 -3.30
C VAL A 1087 19.68 21.54 -2.58
N ALA A 1088 19.03 22.45 -3.30
CA ALA A 1088 18.37 23.60 -2.69
C ALA A 1088 17.25 23.14 -1.75
N ILE A 1089 16.40 22.20 -2.20
CA ILE A 1089 15.32 21.65 -1.37
C ILE A 1089 15.88 20.91 -0.15
N GLU A 1090 16.89 20.07 -0.30
CA GLU A 1090 17.53 19.32 0.80
C GLU A 1090 18.11 20.27 1.87
N ARG A 1091 18.71 21.39 1.46
CA ARG A 1091 19.24 22.42 2.37
C ARG A 1091 18.13 23.14 3.13
N GLU A 1092 17.10 23.61 2.44
CA GLU A 1092 15.99 24.32 3.07
C GLU A 1092 15.17 23.36 3.94
N TYR A 1093 15.01 22.10 3.52
CA TYR A 1093 14.36 21.07 4.31
C TYR A 1093 15.12 20.81 5.62
N GLN A 1094 16.45 20.68 5.56
CA GLN A 1094 17.28 20.52 6.75
C GLN A 1094 17.21 21.76 7.66
N LYS A 1095 17.12 22.96 7.09
CA LYS A 1095 16.98 24.20 7.86
C LYS A 1095 15.64 24.31 8.58
N ILE A 1096 14.54 23.90 7.93
CA ILE A 1096 13.18 24.02 8.49
C ILE A 1096 12.90 22.89 9.48
N TYR A 1097 13.39 21.67 9.24
CA TYR A 1097 13.01 20.47 10.00
C TYR A 1097 14.14 19.80 10.76
N GLU A 1098 15.35 20.36 10.73
CA GLU A 1098 16.54 19.88 11.46
C GLU A 1098 16.91 18.42 11.17
N ARG A 1099 16.45 17.89 10.03
CA ARG A 1099 16.62 16.49 9.63
C ARG A 1099 16.96 16.38 8.15
N THR A 1100 17.64 15.30 7.78
CA THR A 1100 18.01 15.08 6.38
C THR A 1100 16.81 14.64 5.56
N LEU A 1101 16.63 15.26 4.38
CA LEU A 1101 15.72 14.77 3.36
C LEU A 1101 16.33 13.55 2.66
N THR A 1102 15.80 12.37 2.95
CA THR A 1102 16.18 11.11 2.29
C THR A 1102 15.14 10.73 1.25
N LEU A 1103 15.46 9.79 0.37
CA LEU A 1103 14.54 9.30 -0.66
C LEU A 1103 13.22 8.78 -0.07
N GLY A 1104 13.26 8.08 1.07
CA GLY A 1104 12.06 7.61 1.77
C GLY A 1104 11.14 8.71 2.28
N ARG A 1105 11.60 9.97 2.27
CA ARG A 1105 10.88 11.15 2.77
C ARG A 1105 10.51 12.13 1.66
N LEU A 1106 10.67 11.73 0.40
CA LEU A 1106 10.41 12.58 -0.75
C LEU A 1106 8.93 13.02 -0.83
N SER A 1107 8.01 12.23 -0.29
CA SER A 1107 6.58 12.58 -0.19
C SER A 1107 6.31 13.75 0.77
N GLU A 1108 7.25 14.12 1.64
CA GLU A 1108 7.12 15.29 2.51
C GLU A 1108 7.24 16.62 1.76
N ILE A 1109 7.88 16.60 0.58
CA ILE A 1109 8.20 17.81 -0.20
C ILE A 1109 7.48 17.87 -1.55
N THR A 1110 7.01 16.74 -2.07
CA THR A 1110 6.38 16.63 -3.40
C THR A 1110 4.95 16.12 -3.29
N ILE A 1111 4.08 16.57 -4.20
CA ILE A 1111 2.69 16.10 -4.29
C ILE A 1111 2.63 14.64 -4.78
N SER A 1112 3.57 14.24 -5.63
CA SER A 1112 3.67 12.89 -6.20
C SER A 1112 5.12 12.43 -6.14
N ALA A 1113 5.56 11.85 -5.03
CA ALA A 1113 6.95 11.42 -4.92
C ALA A 1113 7.29 10.30 -5.92
N ARG A 1114 8.33 10.53 -6.72
CA ARG A 1114 8.73 9.66 -7.84
C ARG A 1114 10.22 9.37 -7.78
N TYR A 1115 10.63 8.22 -8.30
CA TYR A 1115 12.04 7.90 -8.48
C TYR A 1115 12.28 7.08 -9.76
N PRO A 1116 13.43 7.25 -10.43
CA PRO A 1116 13.75 6.49 -11.64
C PRO A 1116 13.76 4.97 -11.38
N ASP A 1117 13.20 4.20 -12.30
CA ASP A 1117 13.26 2.73 -12.24
C ASP A 1117 14.67 2.21 -12.59
N LYS A 1118 15.15 1.22 -11.81
CA LYS A 1118 16.42 0.53 -12.05
C LYS A 1118 16.25 -0.97 -12.29
N GLY A 1119 15.03 -1.45 -12.50
CA GLY A 1119 14.74 -2.88 -12.62
C GLY A 1119 14.41 -3.55 -11.29
N ASN A 1120 14.25 -4.88 -11.31
CA ASN A 1120 13.80 -5.65 -10.14
C ASN A 1120 14.93 -5.97 -9.14
N ASP A 1121 16.16 -6.08 -9.62
CA ASP A 1121 17.29 -6.59 -8.83
C ASP A 1121 18.17 -5.48 -8.23
N LEU A 1122 18.04 -4.24 -8.72
CA LEU A 1122 18.71 -3.07 -8.17
C LEU A 1122 17.74 -2.29 -7.29
N LYS A 1123 18.08 -2.13 -6.00
CA LYS A 1123 17.25 -1.42 -5.03
C LYS A 1123 17.90 -0.12 -4.60
N TYR A 1124 17.09 0.93 -4.51
CA TYR A 1124 17.50 2.18 -3.88
C TYR A 1124 17.57 1.99 -2.36
N ASN A 1125 18.57 2.62 -1.73
CA ASN A 1125 18.58 2.82 -0.29
C ASN A 1125 17.78 4.07 0.04
N PHE A 1126 16.62 3.90 0.70
CA PHE A 1126 15.70 4.97 1.05
C PHE A 1126 16.23 5.95 2.10
N ASN A 1127 17.35 5.63 2.77
CA ASN A 1127 18.00 6.49 3.77
C ASN A 1127 19.04 7.45 3.17
N VAL A 1128 19.21 7.44 1.85
CA VAL A 1128 20.17 8.30 1.13
C VAL A 1128 19.47 9.51 0.52
N LYS A 1129 20.17 10.64 0.43
CA LYS A 1129 19.70 11.88 -0.22
C LYS A 1129 19.45 11.68 -1.72
N PRO A 1130 18.32 12.14 -2.29
CA PRO A 1130 18.07 12.04 -3.73
C PRO A 1130 19.17 12.67 -4.61
N SER A 1131 19.76 13.80 -4.18
CA SER A 1131 20.84 14.47 -4.93
C SER A 1131 22.09 13.60 -5.17
N VAL A 1132 22.35 12.63 -4.28
CA VAL A 1132 23.45 11.68 -4.43
C VAL A 1132 23.20 10.72 -5.60
N TYR A 1133 21.96 10.25 -5.76
CA TYR A 1133 21.60 9.40 -6.89
C TYR A 1133 21.67 10.18 -8.21
N ILE A 1134 21.17 11.42 -8.24
CA ILE A 1134 21.25 12.27 -9.44
C ILE A 1134 22.72 12.50 -9.84
N LYS A 1135 23.63 12.69 -8.87
CA LYS A 1135 25.06 12.83 -9.15
C LYS A 1135 25.64 11.55 -9.80
N ASN A 1136 25.28 10.38 -9.28
CA ASN A 1136 25.72 9.11 -9.87
C ASN A 1136 25.17 8.95 -11.31
N ASP A 1137 23.93 9.38 -11.54
CA ASP A 1137 23.31 9.32 -12.86
C ASP A 1137 23.97 10.32 -13.85
N ILE A 1138 24.49 11.47 -13.38
CA ILE A 1138 25.36 12.37 -14.17
C ILE A 1138 26.67 11.69 -14.53
N ASP A 1139 27.32 11.04 -13.56
CA ASP A 1139 28.58 10.32 -13.81
C ASP A 1139 28.38 9.17 -14.82
N GLU A 1140 27.23 8.49 -14.76
CA GLU A 1140 26.84 7.47 -15.73
C GLU A 1140 26.62 8.06 -17.14
N LEU A 1141 25.93 9.20 -17.25
CA LEU A 1141 25.78 9.90 -18.51
C LEU A 1141 27.13 10.30 -19.12
N ILE A 1142 28.04 10.85 -18.32
CA ILE A 1142 29.37 11.26 -18.78
C ILE A 1142 30.17 10.06 -19.30
N ARG A 1143 30.05 8.88 -18.68
CA ARG A 1143 30.74 7.65 -19.13
C ARG A 1143 30.30 7.17 -20.51
N ILE A 1144 29.07 7.47 -20.92
CA ILE A 1144 28.56 7.09 -22.25
C ILE A 1144 28.77 8.17 -23.32
N LYS A 1145 29.41 9.31 -22.98
CA LYS A 1145 29.65 10.42 -23.90
C LYS A 1145 30.36 9.98 -25.18
N ASP A 1146 31.45 9.23 -25.06
CA ASP A 1146 32.25 8.79 -26.22
C ASP A 1146 31.44 7.88 -27.16
N ILE A 1147 30.46 7.12 -26.64
CA ILE A 1147 29.57 6.27 -27.46
C ILE A 1147 28.62 7.14 -28.29
N VAL A 1148 28.20 8.28 -27.75
CA VAL A 1148 27.36 9.26 -28.44
C VAL A 1148 28.15 9.96 -29.55
N ASP A 1149 29.42 10.28 -29.28
CA ASP A 1149 30.33 10.97 -30.19
C ASP A 1149 30.89 10.06 -31.32
N GLN A 1150 31.02 8.75 -31.11
CA GLN A 1150 31.65 7.80 -32.06
C GLN A 1150 30.81 7.35 -33.28
N ARG A 1151 29.61 7.88 -33.48
CA ARG A 1151 28.71 7.47 -34.58
C ARG A 1151 28.21 8.65 -35.44
N GLU A 1152 29.07 9.62 -35.70
CA GLU A 1152 28.91 10.58 -36.80
C GLU A 1152 29.11 9.92 -38.17
#